data_AF-A0A429AZM5-F1
#
_entry.id   AF-A0A429AZM5-F1
#
_cell.length_a   1.000
_cell.length_b   1.000
_cell.length_c   1.000
_cell.angle_alpha   90.00
_cell.angle_beta   90.00
_cell.angle_gamma   90.00
#
_symmetry.space_group_name_H-M   'P 1'
#
loop_
_entity.id
_entity.type
_entity.pdbx_description
1 polymer ?
#
loop_
_entity_poly.entity_id
_entity_poly.type
_entity_poly.pdbx_seq_one_letter_code
_entity_poly.pdbx_strand_id
1 'polypeptide(L)'
;MALTPTAVAISRGTVFPAPAIPAPVVFGSAAGMAILWWRAYATAKVLSPLQRRRTLLLEWRGGLWGIVLAVLTARLLPGLDPLAGWAAANAWWVAGLCVAAPLVITAVSVDVVPLRLVPTGFLRYLVDRGTFAFYLAMLTGSGDLAGFAAWIVGYNLLHELLLLRPDNDWTPRGLDAHRFFDAPPVMRQRIVDQWLDDAVRRPARRGKAPDLAFVYSLCSEVAPATAARQDAAVAAVHLTPPRLGNDPMAWHDRALRLVELAEAEIPSPGERQRRSLNLARARCASARGDIGMTRGFVDEALEGYEEATTRWRASGLHNVRAEFLAALALGAVPSPLATTPMPPEKILPRLLPLIEEPALVPLTRRWVLLGAAVCHLMLRQHDEAVVLHEKARALGSARRGRRRLTAERRAAGVIVSSRSADRRWDAVMAASWHSASGLLRFAQTIAAADEPLPVTNLSSWSHDGSRGLIRAAAELWVRGDHDTAGTRLEQAADALEADRLPAMAAQVLLQLGIAQRAVDPSRAYRNLRRAMEIREALRGGMLGADLRMLFGGGSEDLYVELVRLLNEAEFFPGGSWPPHPARTAFELVEQARARSMLELLGTALDPPAGPSYARLTAAEGELLAEWSRVEESGDTARMRSVRDRLGDVWRRLAEAGPEGAEYAQLRRGEPAGYDDIRRLLAAPGGEAATPPGPAHA
;
A
#
# COMPACT_ATOMS: atom_id res chain seq x y z
N MET A 1 -47.16 60.54 41.93
CA MET A 1 -46.99 59.77 43.18
C MET A 1 -48.25 58.95 43.40
N ALA A 2 -48.23 57.67 43.04
CA ALA A 2 -49.17 56.66 43.54
C ALA A 2 -48.64 55.29 43.12
N LEU A 3 -48.69 54.37 44.07
CA LEU A 3 -48.10 53.05 44.10
C LEU A 3 -48.74 52.09 43.08
N THR A 4 -47.91 51.16 42.63
CA THR A 4 -48.12 50.10 41.64
C THR A 4 -49.20 49.05 42.03
N PRO A 5 -49.99 48.55 41.06
CA PRO A 5 -51.00 47.51 41.25
C PRO A 5 -50.43 46.07 41.16
N THR A 6 -49.20 45.84 41.63
CA THR A 6 -48.58 44.49 41.58
C THR A 6 -49.02 43.60 42.76
N ALA A 7 -49.67 44.17 43.79
CA ALA A 7 -50.06 43.46 45.01
C ALA A 7 -51.40 42.70 44.93
N VAL A 8 -52.15 42.80 43.83
CA VAL A 8 -53.46 42.11 43.67
C VAL A 8 -53.38 40.87 42.75
N ALA A 9 -52.25 40.64 42.08
CA ALA A 9 -52.08 39.47 41.22
C ALA A 9 -51.79 38.17 41.98
N ILE A 10 -51.46 38.24 43.28
CA ILE A 10 -51.06 37.07 44.09
C ILE A 10 -52.27 36.36 44.74
N SER A 11 -53.47 36.97 44.75
CA SER A 11 -54.67 36.38 45.37
C SER A 11 -55.57 35.56 44.42
N ARG A 12 -55.20 35.41 43.15
CA ARG A 12 -55.87 34.48 42.23
C ARG A 12 -54.95 33.31 42.01
N GLY A 13 -55.27 32.18 42.65
CA GLY A 13 -54.52 30.93 42.58
C GLY A 13 -54.08 30.57 41.16
N THR A 14 -52.89 31.00 40.80
CA THR A 14 -52.11 30.42 39.71
C THR A 14 -51.43 29.21 40.32
N VAL A 15 -52.04 28.05 40.10
CA VAL A 15 -51.28 26.81 40.00
C VAL A 15 -50.16 27.13 39.01
N PHE A 16 -48.93 27.34 39.50
CA PHE A 16 -47.76 27.32 38.62
C PHE A 16 -47.85 25.96 37.91
N PRO A 17 -48.04 25.93 36.57
CA PRO A 17 -47.99 24.66 35.88
C PRO A 17 -46.64 24.07 36.26
N ALA A 18 -46.65 22.88 36.85
CA ALA A 18 -45.43 22.13 37.13
C ALA A 18 -44.52 22.30 35.93
N PRO A 19 -43.27 22.80 36.06
CA PRO A 19 -42.44 23.11 34.93
C PRO A 19 -42.40 21.85 34.08
N ALA A 20 -43.12 21.88 32.97
CA ALA A 20 -43.22 20.74 32.09
C ALA A 20 -41.79 20.48 31.69
N ILE A 21 -41.23 19.34 32.11
CA ILE A 21 -39.86 18.98 31.76
C ILE A 21 -39.80 19.19 30.26
N PRO A 22 -38.98 20.14 29.75
CA PRO A 22 -39.07 20.52 28.36
C PRO A 22 -38.89 19.25 27.56
N ALA A 23 -39.84 18.91 26.68
CA ALA A 23 -39.77 17.73 25.84
C ALA A 23 -38.35 17.53 25.21
N PRO A 24 -37.59 18.59 24.86
CA PRO A 24 -36.20 18.47 24.43
C PRO A 24 -35.23 17.86 25.44
N VAL A 25 -35.40 18.06 26.75
CA VAL A 25 -34.54 17.48 27.80
C VAL A 25 -34.80 15.99 27.93
N VAL A 26 -36.08 15.57 27.89
CA VAL A 26 -36.45 14.14 27.92
C VAL A 26 -35.99 13.44 26.64
N PHE A 27 -36.21 14.07 25.47
CA PHE A 27 -35.76 13.53 24.19
C PHE A 27 -34.23 13.49 24.06
N GLY A 28 -33.53 14.54 24.49
CA GLY A 28 -32.06 14.62 24.45
C GLY A 28 -31.41 13.59 25.37
N SER A 29 -31.96 13.40 26.57
CA SER A 29 -31.50 12.38 27.52
C SER A 29 -31.78 10.97 27.01
N ALA A 30 -32.97 10.72 26.46
CA ALA A 30 -33.33 9.43 25.86
C ALA A 30 -32.51 9.12 24.61
N ALA A 31 -32.23 10.11 23.75
CA ALA A 31 -31.39 9.96 22.58
C ALA A 31 -29.92 9.72 22.97
N GLY A 32 -29.37 10.49 23.92
CA GLY A 32 -28.03 10.27 24.46
C GLY A 32 -27.86 8.88 25.08
N MET A 33 -28.87 8.43 25.83
CA MET A 33 -28.95 7.07 26.36
C MET A 33 -29.01 6.00 25.28
N ALA A 34 -29.83 6.20 24.23
CA ALA A 34 -29.91 5.28 23.11
C ALA A 34 -28.59 5.19 22.33
N ILE A 35 -27.86 6.31 22.20
CA ILE A 35 -26.51 6.36 21.59
C ILE A 35 -25.50 5.60 22.44
N LEU A 36 -25.49 5.81 23.76
CA LEU A 36 -24.59 5.12 24.67
C LEU A 36 -24.88 3.62 24.69
N TRP A 37 -26.15 3.23 24.76
CA TRP A 37 -26.57 1.82 24.64
C TRP A 37 -26.16 1.20 23.30
N TRP A 38 -26.29 1.95 22.21
CA TRP A 38 -25.95 1.44 20.89
C TRP A 38 -24.43 1.40 20.66
N ARG A 39 -23.67 2.37 21.17
CA ARG A 39 -22.20 2.34 21.19
C ARG A 39 -21.69 1.21 22.08
N ALA A 40 -22.27 1.02 23.26
CA ALA A 40 -22.02 -0.14 24.10
C ALA A 40 -22.30 -1.44 23.33
N TYR A 41 -23.42 -1.53 22.62
CA TYR A 41 -23.76 -2.66 21.77
C TYR A 41 -22.81 -2.87 20.57
N ALA A 42 -22.35 -1.79 19.94
CA ALA A 42 -21.42 -1.82 18.81
C ALA A 42 -19.99 -2.15 19.23
N THR A 43 -19.54 -1.63 20.38
CA THR A 43 -18.25 -1.99 20.98
C THR A 43 -18.29 -3.43 21.50
N ALA A 44 -19.43 -3.83 22.06
CA ALA A 44 -19.71 -5.20 22.47
C ALA A 44 -19.85 -6.17 21.28
N LYS A 45 -20.01 -5.69 20.03
CA LYS A 45 -19.92 -6.55 18.84
C LYS A 45 -18.50 -7.06 18.60
N VAL A 46 -17.48 -6.32 19.03
CA VAL A 46 -16.06 -6.70 18.97
C VAL A 46 -15.66 -7.57 20.17
N LEU A 47 -16.52 -7.65 21.18
CA LEU A 47 -16.35 -8.49 22.37
C LEU A 47 -17.03 -9.85 22.16
N SER A 48 -16.46 -10.90 22.76
CA SER A 48 -17.03 -12.26 22.76
C SER A 48 -18.47 -12.25 23.27
N PRO A 49 -19.40 -13.14 22.89
CA PRO A 49 -20.80 -13.12 23.32
C PRO A 49 -21.00 -13.06 24.84
N LEU A 50 -20.09 -13.66 25.62
CA LEU A 50 -20.10 -13.57 27.08
C LEU A 50 -19.70 -12.19 27.58
N GLN A 51 -18.63 -11.59 27.03
CA GLN A 51 -18.25 -10.22 27.32
C GLN A 51 -19.26 -9.22 26.76
N ARG A 52 -19.87 -9.50 25.60
CA ARG A 52 -20.96 -8.74 25.00
C ARG A 52 -22.16 -8.73 25.91
N ARG A 53 -22.57 -9.89 26.43
CA ARG A 53 -23.68 -10.01 27.38
C ARG A 53 -23.36 -9.30 28.70
N ARG A 54 -22.14 -9.42 29.24
CA ARG A 54 -21.70 -8.71 30.45
C ARG A 54 -21.62 -7.20 30.27
N THR A 55 -21.05 -6.73 29.15
CA THR A 55 -20.89 -5.31 28.84
C THR A 55 -22.24 -4.68 28.56
N LEU A 56 -23.09 -5.36 27.77
CA LEU A 56 -24.48 -4.95 27.58
C LEU A 56 -25.24 -4.90 28.90
N LEU A 57 -25.08 -5.87 29.81
CA LEU A 57 -25.72 -5.85 31.14
C LEU A 57 -25.21 -4.73 32.05
N LEU A 58 -23.92 -4.43 32.03
CA LEU A 58 -23.31 -3.34 32.81
C LEU A 58 -23.77 -1.96 32.30
N GLU A 59 -23.81 -1.79 30.98
CA GLU A 59 -24.28 -0.57 30.31
C GLU A 59 -25.81 -0.42 30.42
N TRP A 60 -26.56 -1.54 30.40
CA TRP A 60 -27.98 -1.57 30.75
C TRP A 60 -28.21 -1.01 32.14
N ARG A 61 -27.43 -1.49 33.12
CA ARG A 61 -27.50 -1.07 34.52
C ARG A 61 -27.10 0.39 34.67
N GLY A 62 -26.01 0.83 34.05
CA GLY A 62 -25.58 2.23 34.07
C GLY A 62 -26.63 3.17 33.48
N GLY A 63 -27.26 2.78 32.37
CA GLY A 63 -28.35 3.53 31.77
C GLY A 63 -29.62 3.59 32.64
N LEU A 64 -30.02 2.44 33.21
CA LEU A 64 -31.16 2.39 34.15
C LEU A 64 -30.91 3.29 35.37
N TRP A 65 -29.70 3.26 35.93
CA TRP A 65 -29.29 4.15 37.01
C TRP A 65 -29.29 5.62 36.57
N GLY A 66 -28.84 5.94 35.36
CA GLY A 66 -28.90 7.30 34.81
C GLY A 66 -30.33 7.82 34.66
N ILE A 67 -31.27 6.99 34.19
CA ILE A 67 -32.70 7.34 34.12
C ILE A 67 -33.28 7.52 35.51
N VAL A 68 -32.99 6.60 36.45
CA VAL A 68 -33.44 6.70 37.83
C VAL A 68 -32.89 7.98 38.48
N LEU A 69 -31.62 8.31 38.25
CA LEU A 69 -31.00 9.52 38.77
C LEU A 69 -31.66 10.77 38.17
N ALA A 70 -31.89 10.81 36.85
CA ALA A 70 -32.55 11.93 36.16
C ALA A 70 -34.00 12.13 36.59
N VAL A 71 -34.74 11.04 36.83
CA VAL A 71 -36.12 11.08 37.35
C VAL A 71 -36.13 11.52 38.81
N LEU A 72 -35.18 11.05 39.62
CA LEU A 72 -35.01 11.47 41.00
C LEU A 72 -34.64 12.94 41.09
N THR A 73 -33.68 13.45 40.32
CA THR A 73 -33.39 14.89 40.28
C THR A 73 -34.58 15.68 39.79
N ALA A 74 -35.24 15.28 38.69
CA ALA A 74 -36.42 15.99 38.18
C ALA A 74 -37.61 16.02 39.16
N ARG A 75 -37.75 15.02 40.04
CA ARG A 75 -38.81 14.97 41.06
C ARG A 75 -38.43 15.57 42.41
N LEU A 76 -37.16 15.58 42.78
CA LEU A 76 -36.69 16.07 44.08
C LEU A 76 -36.26 17.54 44.05
N LEU A 77 -35.84 18.07 42.89
CA LEU A 77 -35.47 19.48 42.74
C LEU A 77 -36.62 20.52 42.66
N PRO A 78 -37.88 20.21 42.29
CA PRO A 78 -38.91 21.26 42.14
C PRO A 78 -39.31 22.00 43.42
N GLY A 79 -38.84 21.56 44.60
CA GLY A 79 -39.16 22.18 45.89
C GLY A 79 -37.98 22.81 46.62
N LEU A 80 -36.77 22.80 46.05
CA LEU A 80 -35.60 23.38 46.67
C LEU A 80 -35.41 24.82 46.16
N ASP A 81 -35.28 25.76 47.09
CA ASP A 81 -34.82 27.13 46.81
C ASP A 81 -33.64 27.06 45.82
N PRO A 82 -33.67 27.76 44.67
CA PRO A 82 -32.68 27.61 43.60
C PRO A 82 -31.22 27.71 44.08
N LEU A 83 -30.94 28.39 45.20
CA LEU A 83 -29.62 28.43 45.85
C LEU A 83 -29.32 27.20 46.73
N ALA A 84 -30.31 26.67 47.45
CA ALA A 84 -30.19 25.46 48.28
C ALA A 84 -30.21 24.17 47.43
N GLY A 85 -30.99 24.15 46.36
CA GLY A 85 -30.96 23.13 45.31
C GLY A 85 -29.63 23.13 44.57
N TRP A 86 -29.00 24.30 44.42
CA TRP A 86 -27.64 24.44 43.89
C TRP A 86 -26.58 23.84 44.82
N ALA A 87 -26.64 24.14 46.12
CA ALA A 87 -25.71 23.59 47.11
C ALA A 87 -25.88 22.07 47.25
N ALA A 88 -27.12 21.56 47.23
CA ALA A 88 -27.40 20.14 47.23
C ALA A 88 -26.95 19.46 45.92
N ALA A 89 -27.24 20.03 44.75
CA ALA A 89 -26.81 19.48 43.47
C ALA A 89 -25.27 19.48 43.34
N ASN A 90 -24.59 20.53 43.79
CA ASN A 90 -23.12 20.57 43.87
C ASN A 90 -22.57 19.61 44.91
N ALA A 91 -23.21 19.44 46.07
CA ALA A 91 -22.80 18.44 47.05
C ALA A 91 -22.96 17.01 46.52
N TRP A 92 -24.02 16.73 45.75
CA TRP A 92 -24.22 15.45 45.06
C TRP A 92 -23.25 15.26 43.89
N TRP A 93 -22.91 16.33 43.17
CA TRP A 93 -21.89 16.30 42.11
C TRP A 93 -20.48 16.10 42.65
N VAL A 94 -20.13 16.80 43.73
CA VAL A 94 -18.86 16.66 44.44
C VAL A 94 -18.79 15.31 45.12
N ALA A 95 -19.87 14.81 45.74
CA ALA A 95 -19.93 13.45 46.26
C ALA A 95 -19.82 12.39 45.15
N GLY A 96 -20.46 12.62 44.01
CA GLY A 96 -20.32 11.78 42.81
C GLY A 96 -18.90 11.77 42.25
N LEU A 97 -18.23 12.92 42.19
CA LEU A 97 -16.81 13.06 41.83
C LEU A 97 -15.89 12.44 42.88
N CYS A 98 -16.19 12.57 44.17
CA CYS A 98 -15.43 12.00 45.28
C CYS A 98 -15.63 10.49 45.41
N VAL A 99 -16.68 9.90 44.83
CA VAL A 99 -16.88 8.45 44.72
C VAL A 99 -16.32 7.92 43.39
N ALA A 100 -16.46 8.69 42.31
CA ALA A 100 -15.92 8.35 41.00
C ALA A 100 -14.39 8.46 40.95
N ALA A 101 -13.77 9.42 41.64
CA ALA A 101 -12.32 9.62 41.65
C ALA A 101 -11.55 8.45 42.29
N PRO A 102 -11.96 7.89 43.46
CA PRO A 102 -11.42 6.65 43.97
C PRO A 102 -11.67 5.48 43.04
N LEU A 103 -12.86 5.35 42.44
CA LEU A 103 -13.14 4.30 41.44
C LEU A 103 -12.24 4.42 40.20
N VAL A 104 -11.91 5.65 39.76
CA VAL A 104 -10.98 5.96 38.68
C VAL A 104 -9.54 5.65 39.09
N ILE A 105 -9.12 6.02 40.30
CA ILE A 105 -7.79 5.71 40.84
C ILE A 105 -7.63 4.19 40.97
N THR A 106 -8.59 3.49 41.56
CA THR A 106 -8.59 2.02 41.68
C THR A 106 -8.68 1.35 40.29
N ALA A 107 -9.41 1.92 39.33
CA ALA A 107 -9.46 1.43 37.94
C ALA A 107 -8.13 1.62 37.19
N VAL A 108 -7.41 2.70 37.46
CA VAL A 108 -6.08 2.98 36.91
C VAL A 108 -5.04 2.05 37.54
N SER A 109 -5.16 1.76 38.84
CA SER A 109 -4.24 0.91 39.61
C SER A 109 -4.39 -0.61 39.38
N VAL A 110 -5.56 -1.08 38.92
CA VAL A 110 -5.85 -2.53 38.77
C VAL A 110 -5.79 -3.02 37.31
N ASP A 111 -5.41 -2.15 36.37
CA ASP A 111 -5.16 -2.48 34.94
C ASP A 111 -6.32 -3.22 34.24
N VAL A 112 -7.57 -2.86 34.57
CA VAL A 112 -8.79 -3.39 33.97
C VAL A 112 -9.30 -2.43 32.89
N VAL A 113 -8.95 -2.70 31.63
CA VAL A 113 -9.30 -1.88 30.43
C VAL A 113 -10.77 -1.42 30.35
N PRO A 114 -11.80 -2.23 30.69
CA PRO A 114 -13.20 -1.78 30.70
C PRO A 114 -13.49 -0.60 31.65
N LEU A 115 -12.78 -0.51 32.78
CA LEU A 115 -12.98 0.53 33.78
C LEU A 115 -12.21 1.83 33.45
N ARG A 116 -11.25 1.79 32.51
CA ARG A 116 -10.62 3.01 31.96
C ARG A 116 -11.50 3.73 30.94
N LEU A 117 -12.29 2.99 30.16
CA LEU A 117 -13.10 3.54 29.06
C LEU A 117 -14.40 4.22 29.52
N VAL A 118 -15.00 3.77 30.61
CA VAL A 118 -16.26 4.34 31.11
C VAL A 118 -16.08 5.78 31.62
N PRO A 119 -15.07 6.10 32.47
CA PRO A 119 -14.89 7.45 32.97
C PRO A 119 -14.29 8.39 31.93
N THR A 120 -13.35 7.94 31.10
CA THR A 120 -12.76 8.80 30.03
C THR A 120 -13.75 9.03 28.89
N GLY A 121 -14.58 8.05 28.55
CA GLY A 121 -15.71 8.23 27.63
C GLY A 121 -16.76 9.18 28.20
N PHE A 122 -17.10 9.06 29.49
CA PHE A 122 -18.07 9.91 30.17
C PHE A 122 -17.57 11.36 30.35
N LEU A 123 -16.32 11.56 30.79
CA LEU A 123 -15.68 12.88 30.91
C LEU A 123 -15.50 13.55 29.53
N ARG A 124 -15.08 12.80 28.52
CA ARG A 124 -14.95 13.32 27.15
C ARG A 124 -16.31 13.60 26.51
N TYR A 125 -17.35 12.84 26.84
CA TYR A 125 -18.71 13.12 26.40
C TYR A 125 -19.30 14.37 27.06
N LEU A 126 -19.06 14.56 28.37
CA LEU A 126 -19.48 15.73 29.13
C LEU A 126 -18.80 17.02 28.68
N VAL A 127 -17.49 16.95 28.36
CA VAL A 127 -16.68 18.13 28.02
C VAL A 127 -16.72 18.47 26.52
N ASP A 128 -16.83 17.48 25.62
CA ASP A 128 -16.48 17.67 24.21
C ASP A 128 -17.70 17.87 23.27
N ARG A 129 -18.94 17.48 23.63
CA ARG A 129 -20.04 17.35 22.63
C ARG A 129 -21.48 17.68 23.05
N GLY A 130 -21.74 18.94 23.40
CA GLY A 130 -23.10 19.50 23.40
C GLY A 130 -23.85 19.43 24.74
N THR A 131 -23.45 18.57 25.67
CA THR A 131 -23.99 18.57 27.05
C THR A 131 -23.62 19.85 27.79
N PHE A 132 -22.41 20.38 27.59
CA PHE A 132 -22.00 21.71 28.07
C PHE A 132 -22.88 22.83 27.49
N ALA A 133 -23.16 22.80 26.17
CA ALA A 133 -24.06 23.77 25.54
C ALA A 133 -25.50 23.65 26.05
N PHE A 134 -25.96 22.43 26.35
CA PHE A 134 -27.25 22.18 27.01
C PHE A 134 -27.27 22.73 28.45
N TYR A 135 -26.17 22.57 29.18
CA TYR A 135 -26.00 23.10 30.54
C TYR A 135 -25.97 24.64 30.54
N LEU A 136 -25.27 25.23 29.57
CA LEU A 136 -25.22 26.68 29.37
C LEU A 136 -26.58 27.25 28.93
N ALA A 137 -27.32 26.52 28.09
CA ALA A 137 -28.67 26.89 27.69
C ALA A 137 -29.65 26.86 28.87
N MET A 138 -29.52 25.87 29.75
CA MET A 138 -30.29 25.78 31.00
C MET A 138 -29.90 26.89 32.00
N LEU A 139 -28.60 27.20 32.12
CA LEU A 139 -28.10 28.28 32.99
C LEU A 139 -28.52 29.67 32.53
N THR A 140 -28.61 29.89 31.21
CA THR A 140 -28.93 31.21 30.62
C THR A 140 -30.41 31.38 30.29
N GLY A 141 -31.21 30.30 30.35
CA GLY A 141 -32.60 30.31 29.92
C GLY A 141 -32.79 30.55 28.41
N SER A 142 -31.72 30.46 27.60
CA SER A 142 -31.76 30.80 26.18
C SER A 142 -32.29 29.62 25.35
N GLY A 143 -33.46 29.83 24.72
CA GLY A 143 -34.07 28.87 23.79
C GLY A 143 -33.22 28.60 22.54
N ASP A 144 -32.51 29.61 22.04
CA ASP A 144 -31.64 29.47 20.86
C ASP A 144 -30.43 28.58 21.15
N LEU A 145 -29.85 28.74 22.35
CA LEU A 145 -28.71 27.95 22.82
C LEU A 145 -29.12 26.49 23.08
N ALA A 146 -30.34 26.26 23.55
CA ALA A 146 -30.92 24.92 23.68
C ALA A 146 -31.18 24.28 22.30
N GLY A 147 -31.70 25.05 21.34
CA GLY A 147 -31.91 24.61 19.96
C GLY A 147 -30.59 24.22 19.27
N PHE A 148 -29.54 25.03 19.46
CA PHE A 148 -28.20 24.74 18.95
C PHE A 148 -27.59 23.48 19.59
N ALA A 149 -27.72 23.32 20.92
CA ALA A 149 -27.26 22.13 21.63
C ALA A 149 -27.98 20.86 21.15
N ALA A 150 -29.31 20.94 20.94
CA ALA A 150 -30.09 19.84 20.38
C ALA A 150 -29.66 19.50 18.94
N TRP A 151 -29.36 20.51 18.12
CA TRP A 151 -28.83 20.31 16.76
C TRP A 151 -27.46 19.62 16.76
N ILE A 152 -26.53 20.01 17.63
CA ILE A 152 -25.21 19.36 17.78
C ILE A 152 -25.36 17.89 18.16
N VAL A 153 -26.23 17.60 19.13
CA VAL A 153 -26.51 16.21 19.56
C VAL A 153 -27.14 15.41 18.43
N GLY A 154 -28.13 15.98 17.73
CA GLY A 154 -28.78 15.36 16.58
C GLY A 154 -27.84 15.12 15.40
N TYR A 155 -26.97 16.07 15.08
CA TYR A 155 -25.94 15.95 14.05
C TYR A 155 -24.93 14.86 14.39
N ASN A 156 -24.45 14.82 15.64
CA ASN A 156 -23.53 13.77 16.08
C ASN A 156 -24.19 12.40 16.10
N LEU A 157 -25.45 12.30 16.54
CA LEU A 157 -26.23 11.06 16.45
C LEU A 157 -26.34 10.60 14.99
N LEU A 158 -26.67 11.50 14.07
CA LEU A 158 -26.76 11.18 12.65
C LEU A 158 -25.39 10.76 12.10
N HIS A 159 -24.31 11.46 12.45
CA HIS A 159 -22.94 11.14 12.04
C HIS A 159 -22.50 9.77 12.56
N GLU A 160 -22.72 9.48 13.84
CA GLU A 160 -22.47 8.17 14.44
C GLU A 160 -23.34 7.10 13.78
N LEU A 161 -24.65 7.32 13.59
CA LEU A 161 -25.53 6.37 12.90
C LEU A 161 -25.08 6.11 11.45
N LEU A 162 -24.51 7.12 10.79
CA LEU A 162 -23.91 6.98 9.46
C LEU A 162 -22.59 6.20 9.50
N LEU A 163 -21.74 6.40 10.52
CA LEU A 163 -20.53 5.58 10.79
C LEU A 163 -20.88 4.14 11.22
N LEU A 164 -22.07 3.96 11.78
CA LEU A 164 -22.61 2.68 12.28
C LEU A 164 -23.41 1.91 11.23
N ARG A 165 -23.61 2.46 10.02
CA ARG A 165 -24.22 1.69 8.94
C ARG A 165 -23.33 0.46 8.70
N PRO A 166 -23.90 -0.76 8.69
CA PRO A 166 -23.16 -2.01 8.43
C PRO A 166 -22.64 -2.10 6.98
N ASP A 167 -22.62 -0.99 6.25
CA ASP A 167 -22.03 -0.85 4.93
C ASP A 167 -20.51 -0.92 5.02
N ASN A 168 -19.95 -2.07 5.44
CA ASN A 168 -18.58 -2.50 5.18
C ASN A 168 -17.51 -1.39 5.26
N ASP A 169 -17.63 -0.41 6.15
CA ASP A 169 -16.62 0.62 6.22
C ASP A 169 -15.40 -0.02 6.88
N TRP A 170 -14.44 -0.35 6.01
CA TRP A 170 -13.18 -0.99 6.35
C TRP A 170 -12.30 -0.06 7.20
N THR A 171 -12.64 1.23 7.32
CA THR A 171 -11.92 2.23 8.10
C THR A 171 -11.82 1.84 9.59
N PRO A 172 -12.92 1.47 10.29
CA PRO A 172 -12.84 0.86 11.62
C PRO A 172 -11.94 -0.38 11.69
N ARG A 173 -11.93 -1.22 10.65
CA ARG A 173 -11.12 -2.45 10.62
C ARG A 173 -9.63 -2.18 10.44
N GLY A 174 -9.26 -1.14 9.69
CA GLY A 174 -7.86 -0.67 9.61
C GLY A 174 -7.36 -0.22 10.98
N LEU A 175 -8.18 0.52 11.74
CA LEU A 175 -7.85 0.90 13.12
C LEU A 175 -7.67 -0.32 14.04
N ASP A 176 -8.50 -1.36 13.89
CA ASP A 176 -8.34 -2.60 14.65
C ASP A 176 -7.06 -3.36 14.27
N ALA A 177 -6.69 -3.37 12.98
CA ALA A 177 -5.43 -3.94 12.50
C ALA A 177 -4.21 -3.21 13.10
N HIS A 178 -4.23 -1.88 13.16
CA HIS A 178 -3.21 -1.08 13.84
C HIS A 178 -3.16 -1.35 15.34
N ARG A 179 -4.30 -1.32 16.03
CA ARG A 179 -4.36 -1.65 17.48
C ARG A 179 -3.84 -3.05 17.77
N PHE A 180 -4.12 -4.01 16.90
CA PHE A 180 -3.56 -5.35 17.01
C PHE A 180 -2.05 -5.34 16.81
N PHE A 181 -1.54 -4.64 15.81
CA PHE A 181 -0.11 -4.58 15.53
C PHE A 181 0.68 -3.97 16.71
N ASP A 182 0.16 -2.86 17.26
CA ASP A 182 0.76 -2.10 18.36
C ASP A 182 0.57 -2.76 19.73
N ALA A 183 -0.33 -3.74 19.83
CA ALA A 183 -0.61 -4.39 21.11
C ALA A 183 0.59 -5.20 21.62
N PRO A 184 0.82 -5.23 22.95
CA PRO A 184 1.80 -6.12 23.56
C PRO A 184 1.55 -7.59 23.18
N PRO A 185 2.59 -8.46 23.15
CA PRO A 185 2.45 -9.86 22.76
C PRO A 185 1.30 -10.62 23.45
N VAL A 186 1.14 -10.43 24.76
CA VAL A 186 0.06 -11.06 25.56
C VAL A 186 -1.32 -10.61 25.10
N MET A 187 -1.49 -9.31 24.79
CA MET A 187 -2.76 -8.76 24.33
C MET A 187 -3.05 -9.21 22.90
N ARG A 188 -2.03 -9.28 22.03
CA ARG A 188 -2.17 -9.86 20.68
C ARG A 188 -2.66 -11.30 20.76
N GLN A 189 -2.06 -12.13 21.61
CA GLN A 189 -2.50 -13.51 21.76
C GLN A 189 -3.97 -13.60 22.18
N ARG A 190 -4.41 -12.77 23.14
CA ARG A 190 -5.82 -12.71 23.55
C ARG A 190 -6.74 -12.30 22.39
N ILE A 191 -6.34 -11.32 21.57
CA ILE A 191 -7.09 -10.91 20.38
C ILE A 191 -7.19 -12.08 19.38
N VAL A 192 -6.09 -12.81 19.15
CA VAL A 192 -6.07 -13.98 18.26
C VAL A 192 -6.97 -15.08 18.79
N ASP A 193 -6.87 -15.44 20.06
CA ASP A 193 -7.69 -16.50 20.68
C ASP A 193 -9.18 -16.17 20.59
N GLN A 194 -9.53 -14.90 20.83
CA GLN A 194 -10.90 -14.42 20.73
C GLN A 194 -11.39 -14.45 19.27
N TRP A 195 -10.58 -13.97 18.32
CA TRP A 195 -10.90 -14.01 16.90
C TRP A 195 -11.08 -15.46 16.40
N LEU A 196 -10.20 -16.38 16.80
CA LEU A 196 -10.33 -17.80 16.46
C LEU A 196 -11.66 -18.37 16.99
N ASP A 197 -12.06 -18.07 18.23
CA ASP A 197 -13.33 -18.57 18.75
C ASP A 197 -14.55 -17.96 18.03
N ASP A 198 -14.56 -16.64 17.88
CA ASP A 198 -15.72 -15.89 17.36
C ASP A 198 -15.89 -16.03 15.84
N ALA A 199 -14.80 -15.94 15.07
CA ALA A 199 -14.79 -15.82 13.62
C ALA A 199 -14.42 -17.12 12.88
N VAL A 200 -13.79 -18.09 13.57
CA VAL A 200 -13.35 -19.35 12.96
C VAL A 200 -14.11 -20.54 13.54
N ARG A 201 -13.89 -20.89 14.81
CA ARG A 201 -14.43 -22.10 15.46
C ARG A 201 -15.96 -22.11 15.49
N ARG A 202 -16.60 -21.03 15.93
CA ARG A 202 -18.07 -21.00 16.03
C ARG A 202 -18.79 -21.02 14.67
N PRO A 203 -18.37 -20.26 13.64
CA PRO A 203 -18.88 -20.44 12.29
C PRO A 203 -18.63 -21.85 11.76
N ALA A 204 -17.44 -22.41 12.00
CA ALA A 204 -17.07 -23.74 11.53
C ALA A 204 -17.99 -24.84 12.09
N ARG A 205 -18.24 -24.83 13.41
CA ARG A 205 -19.19 -25.74 14.08
C ARG A 205 -20.62 -25.66 13.55
N ARG A 206 -20.98 -24.55 12.89
CA ARG A 206 -22.30 -24.33 12.26
C ARG A 206 -22.30 -24.59 10.76
N GLY A 207 -21.22 -25.15 10.19
CA GLY A 207 -21.05 -25.35 8.75
C GLY A 207 -20.98 -24.05 7.94
N LYS A 208 -20.70 -22.91 8.60
CA LYS A 208 -20.54 -21.60 7.93
C LYS A 208 -19.08 -21.36 7.59
N ALA A 209 -18.85 -20.48 6.62
CA ALA A 209 -17.50 -20.00 6.29
C ALA A 209 -16.93 -19.16 7.45
N PRO A 210 -15.62 -19.27 7.73
CA PRO A 210 -14.97 -18.39 8.69
C PRO A 210 -14.95 -16.94 8.18
N ASP A 211 -15.03 -15.99 9.12
CA ASP A 211 -14.90 -14.55 8.83
C ASP A 211 -13.43 -14.13 8.90
N LEU A 212 -12.80 -14.09 7.72
CA LEU A 212 -11.38 -13.75 7.55
C LEU A 212 -11.18 -12.26 7.23
N ALA A 213 -12.19 -11.41 7.50
CA ALA A 213 -12.08 -9.97 7.30
C ALA A 213 -10.87 -9.34 7.99
N PHE A 214 -10.49 -9.84 9.17
CA PHE A 214 -9.33 -9.34 9.89
C PHE A 214 -8.02 -9.61 9.16
N VAL A 215 -7.87 -10.79 8.54
CA VAL A 215 -6.74 -11.12 7.66
C VAL A 215 -6.69 -10.16 6.48
N TYR A 216 -7.83 -9.91 5.83
CA TYR A 216 -7.91 -8.99 4.70
C TYR A 216 -7.50 -7.56 5.08
N SER A 217 -7.86 -7.12 6.29
CA SER A 217 -7.43 -5.82 6.83
C SER A 217 -5.92 -5.74 7.04
N LEU A 218 -5.29 -6.78 7.59
CA LEU A 218 -3.83 -6.83 7.70
C LEU A 218 -3.15 -6.78 6.32
N CYS A 219 -3.64 -7.56 5.36
CA CYS A 219 -3.12 -7.51 3.99
C CYS A 219 -3.37 -6.18 3.29
N SER A 220 -4.47 -5.47 3.61
CA SER A 220 -4.71 -4.15 3.04
C SER A 220 -3.83 -3.06 3.63
N GLU A 221 -3.28 -3.25 4.83
CA GLU A 221 -2.30 -2.34 5.42
C GLU A 221 -0.89 -2.56 4.87
N VAL A 222 -0.62 -3.65 4.14
CA VAL A 222 0.69 -3.89 3.49
C VAL A 222 1.02 -2.79 2.48
N ALA A 223 0.11 -2.47 1.55
CA ALA A 223 0.35 -1.46 0.51
C ALA A 223 0.51 -0.02 1.08
N PRO A 224 -0.32 0.41 2.05
CA PRO A 224 -0.06 1.64 2.79
C PRO A 224 1.19 1.57 3.65
N ALA A 225 1.58 0.44 4.24
CA ALA A 225 2.82 0.33 5.02
C ALA A 225 4.07 0.38 4.13
N THR A 226 4.00 -0.13 2.90
CA THR A 226 5.03 0.09 1.89
C THR A 226 5.15 1.57 1.54
N ALA A 227 4.03 2.32 1.60
CA ALA A 227 4.00 3.73 1.24
C ALA A 227 4.23 4.70 2.42
N ALA A 228 3.82 4.35 3.63
CA ALA A 228 3.68 5.27 4.78
C ALA A 228 4.91 5.31 5.69
N ARG A 229 6.01 4.64 5.33
CA ARG A 229 7.20 4.57 6.17
C ARG A 229 7.81 5.95 6.49
N GLN A 230 7.41 7.02 5.79
CA GLN A 230 8.16 8.27 5.84
C GLN A 230 7.37 9.59 5.86
N ASP A 231 6.03 9.59 5.83
CA ASP A 231 5.26 10.84 5.92
C ASP A 231 4.87 11.20 7.37
N ALA A 232 5.89 11.34 8.23
CA ALA A 232 5.69 11.83 9.61
C ALA A 232 5.13 13.28 9.65
N ALA A 233 5.41 14.07 8.60
CA ALA A 233 4.93 15.44 8.47
C ALA A 233 3.46 15.55 8.03
N VAL A 234 2.99 14.66 7.14
CA VAL A 234 1.57 14.63 6.70
C VAL A 234 0.66 13.98 7.76
N ALA A 235 1.18 13.01 8.54
CA ALA A 235 0.47 12.44 9.68
C ALA A 235 0.09 13.50 10.75
N ALA A 236 0.91 14.55 10.90
CA ALA A 236 0.65 15.66 11.82
C ALA A 236 -0.58 16.51 11.41
N VAL A 237 -0.88 16.61 10.11
CA VAL A 237 -2.03 17.36 9.59
C VAL A 237 -3.33 16.55 9.67
N HIS A 238 -3.25 15.22 9.56
CA HIS A 238 -4.43 14.35 9.52
C HIS A 238 -4.87 13.75 10.86
N LEU A 239 -4.30 14.18 12.00
CA LEU A 239 -4.60 13.63 13.34
C LEU A 239 -4.55 12.10 13.42
N THR A 240 -3.92 11.46 12.44
CA THR A 240 -3.79 10.02 12.36
C THR A 240 -2.41 9.72 12.91
N PRO A 241 -2.29 9.05 14.07
CA PRO A 241 -1.00 8.84 14.69
C PRO A 241 -0.04 8.18 13.69
N PRO A 242 1.26 8.55 13.71
CA PRO A 242 2.26 7.94 12.85
C PRO A 242 2.17 6.42 12.98
N ARG A 243 2.09 5.74 11.84
CA ARG A 243 1.85 4.29 11.75
C ARG A 243 3.10 3.52 12.21
N LEU A 244 3.32 3.46 13.52
CA LEU A 244 4.49 2.84 14.15
C LEU A 244 4.45 1.31 13.99
N GLY A 245 4.97 0.78 12.88
CA GLY A 245 4.99 -0.67 12.60
C GLY A 245 5.58 -0.99 11.22
N ASN A 246 6.62 -0.25 10.86
CA ASN A 246 7.13 0.08 9.52
C ASN A 246 7.64 -1.05 8.61
N ASP A 247 7.45 -2.33 8.94
CA ASP A 247 7.84 -3.43 8.07
C ASP A 247 6.60 -4.04 7.39
N PRO A 248 6.36 -3.78 6.08
CA PRO A 248 5.32 -4.44 5.31
C PRO A 248 5.33 -5.96 5.43
N MET A 249 6.52 -6.56 5.60
CA MET A 249 6.65 -8.00 5.78
C MET A 249 6.03 -8.46 7.10
N ALA A 250 6.21 -7.71 8.19
CA ALA A 250 5.59 -8.05 9.47
C ALA A 250 4.05 -8.05 9.40
N TRP A 251 3.45 -7.16 8.61
CA TRP A 251 2.00 -7.16 8.36
C TRP A 251 1.57 -8.42 7.60
N HIS A 252 2.29 -8.75 6.53
CA HIS A 252 2.07 -9.96 5.75
C HIS A 252 2.19 -11.24 6.59
N ASP A 253 3.28 -11.38 7.35
CA ASP A 253 3.56 -12.58 8.15
C ASP A 253 2.50 -12.81 9.23
N ARG A 254 1.99 -11.72 9.83
CA ARG A 254 0.88 -11.80 10.78
C ARG A 254 -0.41 -12.24 10.10
N ALA A 255 -0.70 -11.71 8.91
CA ALA A 255 -1.87 -12.11 8.15
C ALA A 255 -1.81 -13.60 7.78
N LEU A 256 -0.67 -14.05 7.24
CA LEU A 256 -0.43 -15.44 6.87
C LEU A 256 -0.55 -16.37 8.08
N ARG A 257 0.06 -16.01 9.21
CA ARG A 257 -0.02 -16.79 10.45
C ARG A 257 -1.45 -16.96 10.94
N LEU A 258 -2.30 -15.95 10.80
CA LEU A 258 -3.71 -16.06 11.18
C LEU A 258 -4.48 -17.01 10.26
N VAL A 259 -4.13 -17.07 8.96
CA VAL A 259 -4.70 -18.07 8.05
C VAL A 259 -4.28 -19.48 8.45
N GLU A 260 -3.00 -19.70 8.74
CA GLU A 260 -2.49 -21.01 9.21
C GLU A 260 -3.20 -21.49 10.49
N LEU A 261 -3.37 -20.58 11.46
CA LEU A 261 -4.10 -20.88 12.69
C LEU A 261 -5.57 -21.21 12.39
N ALA A 262 -6.22 -20.46 11.49
CA ALA A 262 -7.61 -20.76 11.11
C ALA A 262 -7.76 -22.11 10.39
N GLU A 263 -6.78 -22.52 9.59
CA GLU A 263 -6.77 -23.83 8.93
C GLU A 263 -6.59 -24.96 9.95
N ALA A 264 -5.69 -24.80 10.92
CA ALA A 264 -5.46 -25.78 11.99
C ALA A 264 -6.72 -26.01 12.85
N GLU A 265 -7.56 -24.98 13.03
CA GLU A 265 -8.82 -25.06 13.76
C GLU A 265 -9.98 -25.72 12.98
N ILE A 266 -9.80 -25.95 11.67
CA ILE A 266 -10.81 -26.58 10.80
C ILE A 266 -10.15 -27.72 10.01
N PRO A 267 -9.81 -28.85 10.64
CA PRO A 267 -9.05 -29.94 10.00
C PRO A 267 -9.80 -30.63 8.86
N SER A 268 -11.13 -30.52 8.79
CA SER A 268 -11.95 -31.08 7.70
C SER A 268 -12.93 -30.03 7.16
N PRO A 269 -12.42 -29.03 6.43
CA PRO A 269 -13.23 -27.89 6.00
C PRO A 269 -14.20 -28.29 4.89
N GLY A 270 -15.48 -27.94 5.05
CA GLY A 270 -16.48 -28.03 3.98
C GLY A 270 -16.15 -27.09 2.82
N GLU A 271 -16.84 -27.21 1.69
CA GLU A 271 -16.56 -26.44 0.46
C GLU A 271 -16.54 -24.92 0.70
N ARG A 272 -17.52 -24.38 1.43
CA ARG A 272 -17.59 -22.94 1.74
C ARG A 272 -16.43 -22.47 2.62
N GLN A 273 -15.98 -23.32 3.55
CA GLN A 273 -14.87 -23.03 4.45
C GLN A 273 -13.54 -23.06 3.67
N ARG A 274 -13.32 -24.10 2.86
CA ARG A 274 -12.19 -24.19 1.93
C ARG A 274 -12.09 -22.98 1.02
N ARG A 275 -13.22 -22.56 0.43
CA ARG A 275 -13.26 -21.37 -0.42
C ARG A 275 -12.83 -20.11 0.34
N SER A 276 -13.32 -19.89 1.57
CA SER A 276 -12.94 -18.72 2.37
C SER A 276 -11.44 -18.71 2.72
N LEU A 277 -10.91 -19.85 3.19
CA LEU A 277 -9.48 -20.01 3.52
C LEU A 277 -8.59 -19.80 2.29
N ASN A 278 -8.99 -20.36 1.14
CA ASN A 278 -8.27 -20.18 -0.12
C ASN A 278 -8.25 -18.71 -0.59
N LEU A 279 -9.33 -17.96 -0.40
CA LEU A 279 -9.39 -16.53 -0.70
C LEU A 279 -8.49 -15.70 0.22
N ALA A 280 -8.39 -16.07 1.50
CA ALA A 280 -7.44 -15.45 2.42
C ALA A 280 -5.97 -15.73 2.03
N ARG A 281 -5.64 -16.96 1.65
CA ARG A 281 -4.31 -17.26 1.08
C ARG A 281 -4.03 -16.49 -0.20
N ALA A 282 -5.01 -16.40 -1.11
CA ALA A 282 -4.88 -15.60 -2.33
C ALA A 282 -4.57 -14.13 -2.02
N ARG A 283 -5.21 -13.57 -0.98
CA ARG A 283 -4.96 -12.18 -0.57
C ARG A 283 -3.59 -12.00 0.08
N CYS A 284 -3.13 -12.95 0.90
CA CYS A 284 -1.76 -12.94 1.44
C CYS A 284 -0.72 -13.02 0.32
N ALA A 285 -0.90 -13.93 -0.65
CA ALA A 285 -0.02 -14.06 -1.81
C ALA A 285 0.04 -12.77 -2.66
N SER A 286 -1.10 -12.12 -2.89
CA SER A 286 -1.15 -10.80 -3.54
C SER A 286 -0.38 -9.74 -2.75
N ALA A 287 -0.52 -9.71 -1.42
CA ALA A 287 0.21 -8.76 -0.57
C ALA A 287 1.72 -9.03 -0.54
N ARG A 288 2.14 -10.30 -0.52
CA ARG A 288 3.54 -10.71 -0.74
C ARG A 288 4.06 -10.19 -2.06
N GLY A 289 3.26 -10.33 -3.11
CA GLY A 289 3.61 -9.84 -4.44
C GLY A 289 3.81 -8.32 -4.46
N ASP A 290 2.93 -7.57 -3.80
CA ASP A 290 3.03 -6.12 -3.67
C ASP A 290 4.32 -5.70 -2.92
N ILE A 291 4.68 -6.40 -1.83
CA ILE A 291 5.93 -6.17 -1.10
C ILE A 291 7.15 -6.42 -2.00
N GLY A 292 7.14 -7.55 -2.71
CA GLY A 292 8.20 -7.92 -3.64
C GLY A 292 8.39 -6.83 -4.69
N MET A 293 7.30 -6.37 -5.30
CA MET A 293 7.35 -5.33 -6.32
C MET A 293 7.90 -4.00 -5.78
N THR A 294 7.40 -3.54 -4.63
CA THR A 294 7.90 -2.30 -3.99
C THR A 294 9.40 -2.38 -3.67
N ARG A 295 9.88 -3.55 -3.22
CA ARG A 295 11.29 -3.76 -2.86
C ARG A 295 12.20 -4.09 -4.04
N GLY A 296 11.65 -4.23 -5.25
CA GLY A 296 12.41 -4.65 -6.43
C GLY A 296 12.71 -6.15 -6.50
N PHE A 297 12.06 -6.97 -5.66
CA PHE A 297 12.13 -8.43 -5.73
C PHE A 297 11.11 -8.95 -6.74
N VAL A 298 11.42 -8.76 -8.02
CA VAL A 298 10.49 -9.04 -9.13
C VAL A 298 10.07 -10.52 -9.18
N ASP A 299 10.99 -11.47 -8.96
CA ASP A 299 10.67 -12.91 -8.95
C ASP A 299 9.58 -13.25 -7.92
N GLU A 300 9.73 -12.75 -6.69
CA GLU A 300 8.77 -12.93 -5.59
C GLU A 300 7.45 -12.23 -5.86
N ALA A 301 7.52 -11.06 -6.50
CA ALA A 301 6.35 -10.34 -6.94
C ALA A 301 5.51 -11.23 -7.86
N LEU A 302 6.16 -11.78 -8.89
CA LEU A 302 5.55 -12.65 -9.89
C LEU A 302 4.98 -13.92 -9.28
N GLU A 303 5.73 -14.59 -8.41
CA GLU A 303 5.28 -15.81 -7.72
C GLU A 303 4.03 -15.55 -6.86
N GLY A 304 4.05 -14.49 -6.04
CA GLY A 304 2.91 -14.11 -5.21
C GLY A 304 1.67 -13.76 -6.04
N TYR A 305 1.86 -13.09 -7.18
CA TYR A 305 0.80 -12.74 -8.12
C TYR A 305 0.23 -13.96 -8.85
N GLU A 306 1.08 -14.91 -9.24
CA GLU A 306 0.67 -16.16 -9.88
C GLU A 306 -0.12 -17.06 -8.90
N GLU A 307 0.34 -17.18 -7.66
CA GLU A 307 -0.37 -17.89 -6.62
C GLU A 307 -1.75 -17.25 -6.35
N ALA A 308 -1.80 -15.92 -6.20
CA ALA A 308 -3.06 -15.20 -5.96
C ALA A 308 -4.07 -15.43 -7.09
N THR A 309 -3.64 -15.26 -8.34
CA THR A 309 -4.51 -15.42 -9.53
C THR A 309 -5.00 -16.84 -9.70
N THR A 310 -4.15 -17.84 -9.45
CA THR A 310 -4.53 -19.27 -9.46
C THR A 310 -5.61 -19.55 -8.43
N ARG A 311 -5.44 -19.06 -7.19
CA ARG A 311 -6.40 -19.26 -6.11
C ARG A 311 -7.72 -18.53 -6.35
N TRP A 312 -7.70 -17.32 -6.93
CA TRP A 312 -8.93 -16.61 -7.31
C TRP A 312 -9.70 -17.34 -8.42
N ARG A 313 -9.00 -17.88 -9.43
CA ARG A 313 -9.62 -18.72 -10.47
C ARG A 313 -10.30 -19.94 -9.85
N ALA A 314 -9.58 -20.68 -8.99
CA ALA A 314 -10.12 -21.84 -8.29
C ALA A 314 -11.34 -21.51 -7.41
N SER A 315 -11.46 -20.25 -6.98
CA SER A 315 -12.56 -19.75 -6.16
C SER A 315 -13.70 -19.09 -6.97
N GLY A 316 -13.64 -19.18 -8.31
CA GLY A 316 -14.64 -18.61 -9.23
C GLY A 316 -14.64 -17.09 -9.34
N LEU A 317 -13.55 -16.41 -8.93
CA LEU A 317 -13.42 -14.95 -9.00
C LEU A 317 -12.73 -14.52 -10.30
N HIS A 318 -13.34 -14.87 -11.43
CA HIS A 318 -12.79 -14.65 -12.77
C HIS A 318 -12.51 -13.17 -13.07
N ASN A 319 -13.41 -12.28 -12.63
CA ASN A 319 -13.30 -10.86 -12.93
C ASN A 319 -12.19 -10.19 -12.11
N VAL A 320 -12.00 -10.61 -10.85
CA VAL A 320 -10.89 -10.10 -10.01
C VAL A 320 -9.55 -10.56 -10.56
N ARG A 321 -9.42 -11.84 -10.94
CA ARG A 321 -8.20 -12.36 -11.58
C ARG A 321 -7.87 -11.57 -12.85
N ALA A 322 -8.84 -11.39 -13.73
CA ALA A 322 -8.63 -10.72 -15.00
C ALA A 322 -8.34 -9.22 -14.82
N GLU A 323 -9.05 -8.55 -13.91
CA GLU A 323 -8.74 -7.17 -13.54
C GLU A 323 -7.33 -7.05 -12.99
N PHE A 324 -6.92 -7.96 -12.10
CA PHE A 324 -5.59 -7.94 -11.50
C PHE A 324 -4.47 -8.13 -12.52
N LEU A 325 -4.58 -9.12 -13.41
CA LEU A 325 -3.63 -9.31 -14.51
C LEU A 325 -3.61 -8.10 -15.45
N ALA A 326 -4.77 -7.56 -15.79
CA ALA A 326 -4.84 -6.34 -16.59
C ALA A 326 -4.21 -5.14 -15.85
N ALA A 327 -4.37 -5.04 -14.53
CA ALA A 327 -3.76 -4.00 -13.71
C ALA A 327 -2.22 -4.13 -13.67
N LEU A 328 -1.68 -5.35 -13.66
CA LEU A 328 -0.24 -5.57 -13.80
C LEU A 328 0.27 -5.12 -15.17
N ALA A 329 -0.48 -5.36 -16.25
CA ALA A 329 -0.14 -4.88 -17.60
C ALA A 329 -0.42 -3.37 -17.81
N LEU A 330 -1.39 -2.79 -17.11
CA LEU A 330 -1.67 -1.36 -17.15
C LEU A 330 -0.77 -0.56 -16.22
N GLY A 331 -0.31 -1.17 -15.14
CA GLY A 331 0.87 -0.75 -14.37
C GLY A 331 2.17 -0.95 -15.15
N ALA A 332 2.14 -1.74 -16.22
CA ALA A 332 3.17 -1.82 -17.25
C ALA A 332 3.04 -0.73 -18.34
N VAL A 333 2.08 0.21 -18.23
CA VAL A 333 2.06 1.40 -19.09
C VAL A 333 3.22 2.34 -18.71
N PRO A 334 4.04 2.78 -19.68
CA PRO A 334 5.47 2.49 -19.70
C PRO A 334 6.30 3.77 -19.90
N SER A 335 7.51 3.75 -19.38
CA SER A 335 8.63 4.07 -20.27
C SER A 335 9.11 2.73 -20.85
N PRO A 336 9.65 2.66 -22.08
CA PRO A 336 10.38 1.47 -22.57
C PRO A 336 11.52 1.01 -21.65
N LEU A 337 11.80 1.78 -20.59
CA LEU A 337 12.85 1.59 -19.62
C LEU A 337 12.30 1.57 -18.15
N ALA A 338 10.98 1.48 -17.97
CA ALA A 338 10.36 1.33 -16.65
C ALA A 338 10.46 -0.13 -16.19
N THR A 339 10.85 -0.34 -14.94
CA THR A 339 10.86 -1.64 -14.25
C THR A 339 9.46 -2.22 -14.22
N THR A 340 9.13 -2.99 -15.24
CA THR A 340 7.83 -3.65 -15.39
C THR A 340 7.70 -4.67 -14.26
N PRO A 341 6.56 -4.77 -13.55
CA PRO A 341 6.34 -5.83 -12.58
C PRO A 341 6.36 -7.22 -13.24
N MET A 342 6.05 -7.30 -14.53
CA MET A 342 6.12 -8.50 -15.35
C MET A 342 6.44 -8.11 -16.81
N PRO A 343 7.44 -8.73 -17.47
CA PRO A 343 7.73 -8.47 -18.88
C PRO A 343 6.49 -8.69 -19.77
N PRO A 344 6.28 -7.88 -20.83
CA PRO A 344 5.14 -8.01 -21.73
C PRO A 344 5.02 -9.43 -22.32
N GLU A 345 6.13 -10.11 -22.57
CA GLU A 345 6.23 -11.49 -23.08
C GLU A 345 5.66 -12.52 -22.09
N LYS A 346 5.73 -12.25 -20.78
CA LYS A 346 5.22 -13.15 -19.73
C LYS A 346 3.75 -12.88 -19.43
N ILE A 347 3.31 -11.62 -19.49
CA ILE A 347 1.94 -11.23 -19.14
C ILE A 347 0.96 -11.37 -20.30
N LEU A 348 1.39 -11.08 -21.54
CA LEU A 348 0.52 -11.12 -22.72
C LEU A 348 -0.09 -12.52 -22.95
N PRO A 349 0.66 -13.64 -22.90
CA PRO A 349 0.08 -14.98 -23.02
C PRO A 349 -0.95 -15.31 -21.91
N ARG A 350 -0.89 -14.61 -20.77
CA ARG A 350 -1.86 -14.76 -19.67
C ARG A 350 -3.12 -13.92 -19.90
N LEU A 351 -3.01 -12.80 -20.62
CA LEU A 351 -4.13 -11.91 -20.95
C LEU A 351 -4.93 -12.38 -22.17
N LEU A 352 -4.27 -12.85 -23.23
CA LEU A 352 -4.94 -13.23 -24.47
C LEU A 352 -6.09 -14.25 -24.27
N PRO A 353 -5.93 -15.33 -23.49
CA PRO A 353 -7.02 -16.28 -23.23
C PRO A 353 -8.20 -15.66 -22.48
N LEU A 354 -7.98 -14.58 -21.72
CA LEU A 354 -9.02 -13.91 -20.95
C LEU A 354 -9.93 -13.06 -21.83
N ILE A 355 -9.47 -12.62 -23.01
CA ILE A 355 -10.28 -11.81 -23.94
C ILE A 355 -11.56 -12.58 -24.31
N GLU A 356 -11.41 -13.88 -24.59
CA GLU A 356 -12.50 -14.77 -25.00
C GLU A 356 -13.21 -15.46 -23.81
N GLU A 357 -12.79 -15.20 -22.57
CA GLU A 357 -13.38 -15.87 -21.41
C GLU A 357 -14.84 -15.40 -21.19
N PRO A 358 -15.84 -16.31 -21.28
CA PRO A 358 -17.26 -15.93 -21.24
C PRO A 358 -17.71 -15.48 -19.85
N ALA A 359 -16.97 -15.86 -18.81
CA ALA A 359 -17.27 -15.49 -17.43
C ALA A 359 -17.02 -14.00 -17.12
N LEU A 360 -16.26 -13.30 -17.97
CA LEU A 360 -15.90 -11.90 -17.75
C LEU A 360 -17.03 -10.94 -18.08
N VAL A 361 -17.22 -9.95 -17.21
CA VAL A 361 -18.10 -8.83 -17.48
C VAL A 361 -17.46 -7.88 -18.51
N PRO A 362 -18.24 -7.15 -19.32
CA PRO A 362 -17.70 -6.26 -20.36
C PRO A 362 -16.67 -5.25 -19.85
N LEU A 363 -16.86 -4.72 -18.64
CA LEU A 363 -15.91 -3.80 -18.01
C LEU A 363 -14.54 -4.45 -17.78
N THR A 364 -14.50 -5.68 -17.27
CA THR A 364 -13.24 -6.39 -17.02
C THR A 364 -12.60 -6.83 -18.33
N ARG A 365 -13.39 -7.28 -19.32
CA ARG A 365 -12.87 -7.59 -20.66
C ARG A 365 -12.23 -6.35 -21.31
N ARG A 366 -12.83 -5.17 -21.11
CA ARG A 366 -12.24 -3.90 -21.54
C ARG A 366 -10.88 -3.62 -20.89
N TRP A 367 -10.73 -3.88 -19.59
CA TRP A 367 -9.41 -3.78 -18.92
C TRP A 367 -8.40 -4.73 -19.53
N VAL A 368 -8.76 -6.00 -19.72
CA VAL A 368 -7.89 -7.01 -20.31
C VAL A 368 -7.43 -6.61 -21.71
N LEU A 369 -8.34 -6.13 -22.56
CA LEU A 369 -8.01 -5.66 -23.90
C LEU A 369 -7.05 -4.47 -23.87
N LEU A 370 -7.23 -3.52 -22.94
CA LEU A 370 -6.31 -2.41 -22.78
C LEU A 370 -4.93 -2.87 -22.29
N GLY A 371 -4.87 -3.76 -21.30
CA GLY A 371 -3.61 -4.32 -20.83
C GLY A 371 -2.87 -5.08 -21.93
N ALA A 372 -3.59 -5.86 -22.73
CA ALA A 372 -3.01 -6.57 -23.87
C ALA A 372 -2.53 -5.60 -24.96
N ALA A 373 -3.31 -4.57 -25.30
CA ALA A 373 -2.90 -3.53 -26.24
C ALA A 373 -1.60 -2.84 -25.82
N VAL A 374 -1.44 -2.54 -24.53
CA VAL A 374 -0.20 -1.97 -23.97
C VAL A 374 0.96 -2.94 -24.11
N CYS A 375 0.76 -4.22 -23.82
CA CYS A 375 1.84 -5.21 -23.97
C CYS A 375 2.28 -5.34 -25.42
N HIS A 376 1.35 -5.40 -26.37
CA HIS A 376 1.66 -5.38 -27.80
C HIS A 376 2.42 -4.11 -28.20
N LEU A 377 2.04 -2.95 -27.66
CA LEU A 377 2.76 -1.71 -27.91
C LEU A 377 4.22 -1.77 -27.41
N MET A 378 4.44 -2.32 -26.21
CA MET A 378 5.79 -2.51 -25.66
C MET A 378 6.63 -3.49 -26.50
N LEU A 379 6.00 -4.48 -27.12
CA LEU A 379 6.61 -5.43 -28.05
C LEU A 379 6.77 -4.87 -29.47
N ARG A 380 6.51 -3.57 -29.68
CA ARG A 380 6.54 -2.90 -31.00
C ARG A 380 5.57 -3.51 -32.02
N GLN A 381 4.49 -4.13 -31.55
CA GLN A 381 3.40 -4.71 -32.34
C GLN A 381 2.22 -3.70 -32.41
N HIS A 382 2.42 -2.64 -33.20
CA HIS A 382 1.53 -1.47 -33.18
C HIS A 382 0.13 -1.78 -33.75
N ASP A 383 0.03 -2.59 -34.80
CA ASP A 383 -1.24 -2.89 -35.45
C ASP A 383 -2.17 -3.68 -34.52
N GLU A 384 -1.62 -4.69 -33.83
CA GLU A 384 -2.34 -5.48 -32.83
C GLU A 384 -2.80 -4.59 -31.66
N ALA A 385 -1.93 -3.67 -31.20
CA ALA A 385 -2.25 -2.74 -30.14
C ALA A 385 -3.44 -1.83 -30.50
N VAL A 386 -3.46 -1.30 -31.73
CA VAL A 386 -4.58 -0.47 -32.24
C VAL A 386 -5.87 -1.29 -32.32
N VAL A 387 -5.82 -2.51 -32.87
CA VAL A 387 -7.00 -3.40 -32.97
C VAL A 387 -7.59 -3.70 -31.60
N LEU A 388 -6.76 -4.02 -30.61
CA LEU A 388 -7.21 -4.34 -29.26
C LEU A 388 -7.75 -3.10 -28.52
N HIS A 389 -7.16 -1.93 -28.73
CA HIS A 389 -7.64 -0.67 -28.17
C HIS A 389 -9.02 -0.28 -28.72
N GLU A 390 -9.24 -0.41 -30.02
CA GLU A 390 -10.56 -0.15 -30.63
C GLU A 390 -11.61 -1.18 -30.17
N LYS A 391 -11.23 -2.47 -30.05
CA LYS A 391 -12.10 -3.47 -29.41
C LYS A 391 -12.45 -3.08 -27.97
N ALA A 392 -11.50 -2.57 -27.20
CA ALA A 392 -11.75 -2.09 -25.85
C ALA A 392 -12.71 -0.89 -25.84
N ARG A 393 -12.59 0.01 -26.81
CA ARG A 393 -13.46 1.19 -26.98
C ARG A 393 -14.93 0.80 -27.17
N ALA A 394 -15.17 -0.24 -27.97
CA ALA A 394 -16.50 -0.72 -28.29
C ALA A 394 -17.25 -1.33 -27.09
N LEU A 395 -16.55 -1.67 -26.00
CA LEU A 395 -17.16 -2.25 -24.81
C LEU A 395 -17.71 -1.19 -23.84
N GLY A 396 -19.02 -1.23 -23.62
CA GLY A 396 -19.71 -0.40 -22.63
C GLY A 396 -19.56 -0.89 -21.18
N SER A 397 -19.71 0.03 -20.22
CA SER A 397 -19.70 -0.29 -18.78
C SER A 397 -21.11 -0.45 -18.22
N ALA A 398 -21.68 -1.65 -18.28
CA ALA A 398 -23.00 -1.90 -17.71
C ALA A 398 -23.00 -1.90 -16.17
N ARG A 399 -23.99 -1.28 -15.53
CA ARG A 399 -24.14 -1.22 -14.06
C ARG A 399 -24.14 -2.60 -13.38
N ARG A 400 -24.76 -3.60 -14.01
CA ARG A 400 -24.77 -4.99 -13.51
C ARG A 400 -23.35 -5.58 -13.46
N GLY A 401 -22.52 -5.28 -14.46
CA GLY A 401 -21.11 -5.70 -14.50
C GLY A 401 -20.30 -5.10 -13.34
N ARG A 402 -20.46 -3.81 -13.07
CA ARG A 402 -19.80 -3.13 -11.93
C ARG A 402 -20.17 -3.75 -10.58
N ARG A 403 -21.46 -4.06 -10.38
CA ARG A 403 -21.93 -4.73 -9.16
C ARG A 403 -21.32 -6.12 -8.99
N ARG A 404 -21.24 -6.91 -10.07
CA ARG A 404 -20.60 -8.23 -10.04
C ARG A 404 -19.11 -8.13 -9.71
N LEU A 405 -18.36 -7.26 -10.39
CA LEU A 405 -16.95 -7.04 -10.11
C LEU A 405 -16.73 -6.57 -8.66
N THR A 406 -17.55 -5.64 -8.18
CA THR A 406 -17.49 -5.16 -6.79
C THR A 406 -17.77 -6.28 -5.79
N ALA A 407 -18.71 -7.18 -6.09
CA ALA A 407 -18.99 -8.35 -5.24
C ALA A 407 -17.81 -9.32 -5.21
N GLU A 408 -17.20 -9.62 -6.36
CA GLU A 408 -16.00 -10.46 -6.42
C GLU A 408 -14.81 -9.82 -5.70
N ARG A 409 -14.56 -8.51 -5.86
CA ARG A 409 -13.50 -7.79 -5.13
C ARG A 409 -13.70 -7.87 -3.62
N ARG A 410 -14.94 -7.69 -3.13
CA ARG A 410 -15.25 -7.87 -1.70
C ARG A 410 -14.99 -9.29 -1.23
N ALA A 411 -15.34 -10.30 -2.04
CA ALA A 411 -15.05 -11.69 -1.72
C ALA A 411 -13.54 -11.97 -1.66
N ALA A 412 -12.74 -11.34 -2.53
CA ALA A 412 -11.29 -11.41 -2.54
C ALA A 412 -10.61 -10.59 -1.41
N GLY A 413 -11.39 -9.92 -0.54
CA GLY A 413 -10.84 -9.07 0.52
C GLY A 413 -10.24 -7.75 0.03
N VAL A 414 -10.62 -7.30 -1.17
CA VAL A 414 -10.20 -6.01 -1.73
C VAL A 414 -11.17 -4.91 -1.28
N ILE A 415 -10.63 -3.87 -0.65
CA ILE A 415 -11.42 -2.76 -0.10
C ILE A 415 -12.06 -1.95 -1.23
N VAL A 416 -13.40 -1.90 -1.24
CA VAL A 416 -14.19 -1.10 -2.18
C VAL A 416 -15.32 -0.40 -1.41
N SER A 417 -15.17 0.89 -1.13
CA SER A 417 -16.21 1.72 -0.52
C SER A 417 -17.39 1.89 -1.49
N SER A 418 -18.58 1.45 -1.08
CA SER A 418 -19.73 1.17 -1.96
C SER A 418 -20.26 2.39 -2.74
N ARG A 419 -20.24 3.59 -2.14
CA ARG A 419 -20.78 4.82 -2.76
C ARG A 419 -19.78 5.54 -3.67
N SER A 420 -18.49 5.45 -3.38
CA SER A 420 -17.43 5.97 -4.26
C SER A 420 -17.03 4.97 -5.33
N ALA A 421 -17.31 3.67 -5.17
CA ALA A 421 -16.93 2.62 -6.12
C ALA A 421 -17.30 2.98 -7.56
N ASP A 422 -18.57 3.31 -7.83
CA ASP A 422 -19.04 3.57 -9.20
C ASP A 422 -18.34 4.79 -9.83
N ARG A 423 -18.17 5.90 -9.10
CA ARG A 423 -17.45 7.10 -9.58
C ARG A 423 -15.94 6.84 -9.72
N ARG A 424 -15.38 6.06 -8.81
CA ARG A 424 -13.95 5.70 -8.82
C ARG A 424 -13.65 4.76 -9.98
N TRP A 425 -14.57 3.87 -10.35
CA TRP A 425 -14.44 3.03 -11.53
C TRP A 425 -14.38 3.83 -12.81
N ASP A 426 -15.27 4.81 -12.97
CA ASP A 426 -15.22 5.70 -14.14
C ASP A 426 -13.94 6.52 -14.18
N ALA A 427 -13.50 7.06 -13.03
CA ALA A 427 -12.26 7.82 -12.94
C ALA A 427 -11.01 6.97 -13.23
N VAL A 428 -10.89 5.78 -12.62
CA VAL A 428 -9.78 4.85 -12.85
C VAL A 428 -9.77 4.36 -14.29
N MET A 429 -10.95 4.09 -14.86
CA MET A 429 -11.07 3.73 -16.27
C MET A 429 -10.69 4.86 -17.21
N ALA A 430 -11.17 6.07 -16.94
CA ALA A 430 -10.82 7.24 -17.73
C ALA A 430 -9.31 7.51 -17.66
N ALA A 431 -8.70 7.38 -16.48
CA ALA A 431 -7.26 7.50 -16.30
C ALA A 431 -6.50 6.42 -17.09
N SER A 432 -6.84 5.15 -16.90
CA SER A 432 -6.18 4.02 -17.60
C SER A 432 -6.34 4.13 -19.11
N TRP A 433 -7.54 4.52 -19.57
CA TRP A 433 -7.84 4.79 -20.97
C TRP A 433 -7.01 5.95 -21.51
N HIS A 434 -6.97 7.07 -20.80
CA HIS A 434 -6.20 8.23 -21.19
C HIS A 434 -4.71 7.90 -21.29
N SER A 435 -4.17 7.13 -20.34
CA SER A 435 -2.79 6.68 -20.37
C SER A 435 -2.52 5.75 -21.57
N ALA A 436 -3.31 4.69 -21.77
CA ALA A 436 -3.13 3.77 -22.90
C ALA A 436 -3.30 4.48 -24.26
N SER A 437 -4.26 5.41 -24.37
CA SER A 437 -4.47 6.20 -25.60
C SER A 437 -3.37 7.23 -25.81
N GLY A 438 -2.85 7.82 -24.73
CA GLY A 438 -1.69 8.68 -24.73
C GLY A 438 -0.45 7.95 -25.25
N LEU A 439 -0.25 6.69 -24.84
CA LEU A 439 0.83 5.87 -25.38
C LEU A 439 0.67 5.54 -26.85
N LEU A 440 -0.53 5.14 -27.27
CA LEU A 440 -0.76 4.80 -28.67
C LEU A 440 -0.47 6.01 -29.55
N ARG A 441 -0.95 7.19 -29.15
CA ARG A 441 -0.60 8.46 -29.80
C ARG A 441 0.90 8.72 -29.72
N PHE A 442 1.52 8.56 -28.56
CA PHE A 442 2.95 8.79 -28.37
C PHE A 442 3.81 7.86 -29.20
N ALA A 443 3.50 6.57 -29.31
CA ALA A 443 4.21 5.63 -30.15
C ALA A 443 4.01 5.95 -31.64
N GLN A 444 2.79 6.35 -32.02
CA GLN A 444 2.50 6.85 -33.37
C GLN A 444 3.21 8.19 -33.66
N THR A 445 3.48 9.00 -32.62
CA THR A 445 4.10 10.31 -32.73
C THR A 445 5.62 10.26 -32.59
N ILE A 446 6.22 9.36 -31.81
CA ILE A 446 7.67 9.06 -31.82
C ILE A 446 8.05 8.51 -33.19
N ALA A 447 7.17 7.72 -33.81
CA ALA A 447 7.36 7.34 -35.20
C ALA A 447 7.35 8.55 -36.17
N ALA A 448 6.98 9.76 -35.71
CA ALA A 448 6.76 10.95 -36.52
C ALA A 448 7.40 12.28 -36.02
N ALA A 449 7.96 12.38 -34.80
CA ALA A 449 8.39 13.65 -34.18
C ALA A 449 9.48 13.48 -33.09
N ASP A 450 10.37 14.48 -32.99
CA ASP A 450 11.64 14.48 -32.24
C ASP A 450 11.58 14.91 -30.75
N GLU A 451 10.43 15.31 -30.19
CA GLU A 451 10.37 15.84 -28.81
C GLU A 451 9.40 15.07 -27.87
N PRO A 452 9.92 14.23 -26.95
CA PRO A 452 9.11 13.53 -25.96
C PRO A 452 8.78 14.38 -24.72
N LEU A 453 7.51 14.39 -24.31
CA LEU A 453 7.08 14.96 -23.03
C LEU A 453 7.40 14.00 -21.86
N PRO A 454 7.82 14.50 -20.68
CA PRO A 454 8.03 13.70 -19.49
C PRO A 454 6.68 13.38 -18.82
N VAL A 455 5.88 12.49 -19.42
CA VAL A 455 4.59 12.09 -18.85
C VAL A 455 4.71 10.74 -18.15
N THR A 456 5.02 10.76 -16.85
CA THR A 456 4.76 9.61 -15.98
C THR A 456 3.28 9.54 -15.63
N ASN A 457 2.65 8.38 -15.79
CA ASN A 457 1.29 8.14 -15.27
C ASN A 457 1.32 8.11 -13.73
N LEU A 458 1.03 9.26 -13.11
CA LEU A 458 1.01 9.43 -11.65
C LEU A 458 -0.21 8.83 -10.95
N SER A 459 -1.21 8.37 -11.71
CA SER A 459 -2.52 8.02 -11.13
C SER A 459 -2.49 6.79 -10.22
N SER A 460 -1.50 5.90 -10.41
CA SER A 460 -1.28 4.70 -9.61
C SER A 460 -0.35 4.90 -8.41
N TRP A 461 0.27 6.08 -8.25
CA TRP A 461 1.30 6.29 -7.22
C TRP A 461 0.66 6.80 -5.93
N SER A 462 0.93 6.12 -4.82
CA SER A 462 0.35 6.37 -3.49
C SER A 462 1.12 7.40 -2.64
N HIS A 463 2.23 7.94 -3.14
CA HIS A 463 3.09 8.86 -2.39
C HIS A 463 2.70 10.31 -2.62
N ASP A 464 1.98 10.91 -1.67
CA ASP A 464 1.42 12.26 -1.81
C ASP A 464 2.51 13.34 -1.95
N GLY A 465 3.65 13.21 -1.27
CA GLY A 465 4.80 14.12 -1.39
C GLY A 465 5.43 14.15 -2.78
N SER A 466 5.99 13.03 -3.24
CA SER A 466 6.61 12.92 -4.57
C SER A 466 5.60 13.13 -5.69
N ARG A 467 4.34 12.71 -5.53
CA ARG A 467 3.27 12.96 -6.50
C ARG A 467 2.95 14.45 -6.63
N GLY A 468 2.96 15.19 -5.52
CA GLY A 468 2.83 16.65 -5.52
C GLY A 468 3.94 17.31 -6.33
N LEU A 469 5.19 16.89 -6.10
CA LEU A 469 6.36 17.38 -6.85
C LEU A 469 6.25 17.09 -8.35
N ILE A 470 5.93 15.85 -8.74
CA ILE A 470 5.87 15.47 -10.16
C ILE A 470 4.70 16.16 -10.87
N ARG A 471 3.55 16.33 -10.19
CA ARG A 471 2.42 17.08 -10.76
C ARG A 471 2.79 18.56 -10.97
N ALA A 472 3.38 19.19 -9.98
CA ALA A 472 3.84 20.58 -10.09
C ALA A 472 4.89 20.72 -11.20
N ALA A 473 5.80 19.76 -11.32
CA ALA A 473 6.80 19.73 -12.38
C ALA A 473 6.16 19.60 -13.77
N ALA A 474 5.19 18.71 -13.95
CA ALA A 474 4.48 18.56 -15.22
C ALA A 474 3.77 19.86 -15.63
N GLU A 475 3.14 20.56 -14.69
CA GLU A 475 2.51 21.85 -14.93
C GLU A 475 3.53 22.94 -15.32
N LEU A 476 4.71 22.95 -14.70
CA LEU A 476 5.82 23.86 -15.04
C LEU A 476 6.42 23.54 -16.42
N TRP A 477 6.58 22.25 -16.75
CA TRP A 477 7.12 21.80 -18.02
C TRP A 477 6.25 22.24 -19.20
N VAL A 478 4.92 22.11 -19.06
CA VAL A 478 3.96 22.57 -20.08
C VAL A 478 4.00 24.09 -20.27
N ARG A 479 4.41 24.84 -19.25
CA ARG A 479 4.57 26.31 -19.32
C ARG A 479 5.93 26.74 -19.86
N GLY A 480 6.82 25.81 -20.18
CA GLY A 480 8.18 26.10 -20.66
C GLY A 480 9.21 26.37 -19.56
N ASP A 481 8.86 26.24 -18.28
CA ASP A 481 9.79 26.40 -17.15
C ASP A 481 10.50 25.06 -16.87
N HIS A 482 11.34 24.65 -17.83
CA HIS A 482 12.00 23.34 -17.83
C HIS A 482 13.00 23.16 -16.68
N ASP A 483 13.69 24.23 -16.27
CA ASP A 483 14.68 24.17 -15.18
C ASP A 483 14.05 23.92 -13.82
N THR A 484 12.99 24.66 -13.50
CA THR A 484 12.25 24.47 -12.24
C THR A 484 11.55 23.13 -12.25
N ALA A 485 10.93 22.75 -13.38
CA ALA A 485 10.31 21.44 -13.53
C ALA A 485 11.32 20.30 -13.31
N GLY A 486 12.50 20.37 -13.93
CA GLY A 486 13.56 19.38 -13.77
C GLY A 486 14.05 19.26 -12.33
N THR A 487 14.21 20.38 -11.64
CA THR A 487 14.62 20.40 -10.22
C THR A 487 13.58 19.73 -9.31
N ARG A 488 12.28 19.94 -9.58
CA ARG A 488 11.20 19.29 -8.85
C ARG A 488 11.15 17.78 -9.09
N LEU A 489 11.43 17.34 -10.32
CA LEU A 489 11.51 15.91 -10.67
C LEU A 489 12.72 15.23 -10.01
N GLU A 490 13.87 15.89 -9.94
CA GLU A 490 15.05 15.40 -9.20
C GLU A 490 14.75 15.25 -7.71
N GLN A 491 14.12 16.26 -7.09
CA GLN A 491 13.66 16.17 -5.70
C GLN A 491 12.67 15.03 -5.49
N ALA A 492 11.78 14.78 -6.45
CA ALA A 492 10.84 13.66 -6.38
C ALA A 492 11.57 12.31 -6.46
N ALA A 493 12.59 12.18 -7.31
CA ALA A 493 13.42 10.98 -7.39
C ALA A 493 14.21 10.75 -6.10
N ASP A 494 14.82 11.80 -5.53
CA ASP A 494 15.53 11.73 -4.25
C ASP A 494 14.61 11.26 -3.11
N ALA A 495 13.39 11.81 -3.05
CA ALA A 495 12.38 11.38 -2.08
C ALA A 495 11.99 9.91 -2.28
N LEU A 496 11.80 9.47 -3.54
CA LEU A 496 11.49 8.07 -3.85
C LEU A 496 12.63 7.11 -3.47
N GLU A 497 13.90 7.48 -3.68
CA GLU A 497 15.05 6.67 -3.23
C GLU A 497 15.16 6.61 -1.71
N ALA A 498 14.99 7.75 -1.03
CA ALA A 498 14.93 7.81 0.43
C ALA A 498 13.81 6.91 0.98
N ASP A 499 12.69 6.85 0.25
CA ASP A 499 11.54 6.00 0.56
C ASP A 499 11.74 4.51 0.17
N ARG A 500 12.93 4.14 -0.31
CA ARG A 500 13.26 2.79 -0.80
C ARG A 500 12.34 2.33 -1.93
N LEU A 501 12.03 3.25 -2.84
CA LEU A 501 11.29 3.01 -4.08
C LEU A 501 12.18 3.24 -5.30
N PRO A 502 13.34 2.55 -5.41
CA PRO A 502 14.32 2.76 -6.48
C PRO A 502 13.71 2.58 -7.87
N ALA A 503 12.77 1.63 -8.04
CA ALA A 503 12.05 1.42 -9.29
C ALA A 503 11.31 2.68 -9.79
N MET A 504 10.61 3.37 -8.88
CA MET A 504 9.90 4.60 -9.20
C MET A 504 10.86 5.77 -9.43
N ALA A 505 11.92 5.88 -8.62
CA ALA A 505 12.93 6.91 -8.79
C ALA A 505 13.64 6.80 -10.16
N ALA A 506 14.05 5.59 -10.54
CA ALA A 506 14.63 5.31 -11.85
C ALA A 506 13.69 5.72 -12.99
N GLN A 507 12.38 5.47 -12.84
CA GLN A 507 11.39 5.87 -13.85
C GLN A 507 11.25 7.39 -13.96
N VAL A 508 11.25 8.12 -12.84
CA VAL A 508 11.21 9.60 -12.85
C VAL A 508 12.46 10.16 -13.51
N LEU A 509 13.64 9.73 -13.05
CA LEU A 509 14.94 10.18 -13.56
C LEU A 509 15.10 9.91 -15.04
N LEU A 510 14.61 8.76 -15.47
CA LEU A 510 14.61 8.40 -16.87
C LEU A 510 13.75 9.37 -17.69
N GLN A 511 12.47 9.52 -17.34
CA GLN A 511 11.55 10.38 -18.10
C GLN A 511 12.03 11.83 -18.13
N LEU A 512 12.57 12.30 -17.01
CA LEU A 512 13.24 13.59 -16.92
C LEU A 512 14.42 13.67 -17.88
N GLY A 513 15.34 12.70 -17.83
CA GLY A 513 16.51 12.69 -18.68
C GLY A 513 16.17 12.64 -20.17
N ILE A 514 15.13 11.89 -20.55
CA ILE A 514 14.62 11.85 -21.92
C ILE A 514 14.09 13.22 -22.38
N ALA A 515 13.32 13.90 -21.53
CA ALA A 515 12.77 15.21 -21.87
C ALA A 515 13.83 16.33 -21.87
N GLN A 516 14.92 16.17 -21.11
CA GLN A 516 16.02 17.14 -21.04
C GLN A 516 17.00 17.07 -22.22
N ARG A 517 16.97 16.02 -23.05
CA ARG A 517 17.96 15.82 -24.13
C ARG A 517 18.15 17.05 -25.02
N ALA A 518 17.05 17.70 -25.41
CA ALA A 518 17.07 18.85 -26.30
C ALA A 518 17.35 20.19 -25.59
N VAL A 519 17.17 20.24 -24.26
CA VAL A 519 17.20 21.50 -23.48
C VAL A 519 18.48 21.62 -22.66
N ASP A 520 18.91 20.55 -22.00
CA ASP A 520 20.14 20.45 -21.21
C ASP A 520 20.70 19.02 -21.32
N PRO A 521 21.50 18.73 -22.37
CA PRO A 521 22.05 17.39 -22.61
C PRO A 521 22.93 16.89 -21.47
N SER A 522 23.64 17.78 -20.77
CA SER A 522 24.54 17.42 -19.67
C SER A 522 23.76 16.91 -18.45
N ARG A 523 22.63 17.58 -18.13
CA ARG A 523 21.72 17.19 -17.06
C ARG A 523 20.92 15.95 -17.44
N ALA A 524 20.53 15.83 -18.71
CA ALA A 524 19.94 14.62 -19.27
C ALA A 524 20.85 13.40 -19.03
N TYR A 525 22.13 13.50 -19.39
CA TYR A 525 23.11 12.44 -19.17
C TYR A 525 23.18 12.04 -17.70
N ARG A 526 23.32 13.00 -16.79
CA ARG A 526 23.39 12.74 -15.34
C ARG A 526 22.16 11.98 -14.83
N ASN A 527 20.96 12.41 -15.21
CA ASN A 527 19.71 11.79 -14.76
C ASN A 527 19.51 10.40 -15.37
N LEU A 528 19.81 10.22 -16.67
CA LEU A 528 19.78 8.92 -17.32
C LEU A 528 20.81 7.96 -16.74
N ARG A 529 22.01 8.44 -16.38
CA ARG A 529 23.07 7.63 -15.78
C ARG A 529 22.65 7.15 -14.39
N ARG A 530 22.10 8.04 -13.56
CA ARG A 530 21.55 7.66 -12.26
C ARG A 530 20.40 6.66 -12.39
N ALA A 531 19.49 6.85 -13.36
CA ALA A 531 18.43 5.89 -13.64
C ALA A 531 19.00 4.50 -14.02
N MET A 532 20.05 4.46 -14.85
CA MET A 532 20.74 3.24 -15.23
C MET A 532 21.38 2.56 -14.01
N GLU A 533 22.05 3.29 -13.12
CA GLU A 533 22.69 2.75 -11.92
C GLU A 533 21.67 2.09 -10.99
N ILE A 534 20.52 2.75 -10.79
CA ILE A 534 19.42 2.20 -9.99
C ILE A 534 18.85 0.94 -10.66
N ARG A 535 18.70 0.93 -11.99
CA ARG A 535 18.22 -0.25 -12.73
C ARG A 535 19.19 -1.42 -12.63
N GLU A 536 20.49 -1.19 -12.76
CA GLU A 536 21.50 -2.24 -12.58
C GLU A 536 21.50 -2.79 -11.14
N ALA A 537 21.33 -1.92 -10.13
CA ALA A 537 21.17 -2.36 -8.75
C ALA A 537 19.91 -3.24 -8.56
N LEU A 538 18.79 -2.86 -9.19
CA LEU A 538 17.56 -3.67 -9.22
C LEU A 538 17.77 -5.01 -9.93
N ARG A 539 18.48 -5.01 -11.07
CA ARG A 539 18.86 -6.22 -11.83
C ARG A 539 19.68 -7.18 -10.97
N GLY A 540 20.68 -6.67 -10.25
CA GLY A 540 21.47 -7.46 -9.31
C GLY A 540 20.65 -8.04 -8.15
N GLY A 541 19.52 -7.41 -7.82
CA GLY A 541 18.55 -7.87 -6.82
C GLY A 541 17.64 -9.02 -7.28
N MET A 542 17.59 -9.35 -8.57
CA MET A 542 16.78 -10.46 -9.08
C MET A 542 17.48 -11.81 -8.87
N LEU A 543 16.69 -12.87 -8.69
CA LEU A 543 17.15 -14.23 -8.45
C LEU A 543 17.22 -15.02 -9.76
N GLY A 544 16.19 -14.96 -10.59
CA GLY A 544 16.13 -15.72 -11.84
C GLY A 544 17.09 -15.18 -12.91
N ALA A 545 17.93 -16.06 -13.49
CA ALA A 545 18.83 -15.69 -14.58
C ALA A 545 18.06 -15.17 -15.81
N ASP A 546 16.98 -15.85 -16.21
CA ASP A 546 16.13 -15.42 -17.33
C ASP A 546 15.54 -14.03 -17.12
N LEU A 547 15.06 -13.73 -15.90
CA LEU A 547 14.48 -12.43 -15.57
C LEU A 547 15.55 -11.34 -15.51
N ARG A 548 16.76 -11.66 -15.02
CA ARG A 548 17.93 -10.74 -15.10
C ARG A 548 18.30 -10.42 -16.54
N MET A 549 18.29 -11.41 -17.42
CA MET A 549 18.57 -11.22 -18.85
C MET A 549 17.48 -10.38 -19.54
N LEU A 550 16.20 -10.70 -19.32
CA LEU A 550 15.07 -9.94 -19.87
C LEU A 550 15.09 -8.48 -19.38
N PHE A 551 15.34 -8.28 -18.08
CA PHE A 551 15.44 -6.95 -17.50
C PHE A 551 16.63 -6.15 -18.05
N GLY A 552 17.76 -6.83 -18.30
CA GLY A 552 18.96 -6.25 -18.92
C GLY A 552 18.73 -5.82 -20.37
N GLY A 553 18.04 -6.63 -21.17
CA GLY A 553 17.68 -6.26 -22.55
C GLY A 553 16.86 -4.97 -22.61
N GLY A 554 15.94 -4.78 -21.65
CA GLY A 554 15.20 -3.53 -21.50
C GLY A 554 16.02 -2.31 -21.05
N SER A 555 17.33 -2.44 -20.85
CA SER A 555 18.23 -1.31 -20.56
C SER A 555 19.10 -0.92 -21.76
N GLU A 556 19.12 -1.71 -22.85
CA GLU A 556 19.96 -1.44 -24.03
C GLU A 556 19.69 -0.07 -24.64
N ASP A 557 18.41 0.29 -24.82
CA ASP A 557 18.00 1.61 -25.33
C ASP A 557 18.52 2.76 -24.42
N LEU A 558 18.70 2.53 -23.12
CA LEU A 558 19.26 3.52 -22.18
C LEU A 558 20.77 3.65 -22.34
N TYR A 559 21.49 2.56 -22.56
CA TYR A 559 22.93 2.59 -22.86
C TYR A 559 23.19 3.32 -24.18
N VAL A 560 22.41 3.02 -25.23
CA VAL A 560 22.49 3.70 -26.53
C VAL A 560 22.26 5.21 -26.36
N GLU A 561 21.24 5.59 -25.59
CA GLU A 561 20.95 7.00 -25.33
C GLU A 561 22.08 7.71 -24.56
N LEU A 562 22.64 7.07 -23.54
CA LEU A 562 23.78 7.61 -22.78
C LEU A 562 25.01 7.81 -23.66
N VAL A 563 25.31 6.84 -24.54
CA VAL A 563 26.42 6.94 -25.51
C VAL A 563 26.17 8.08 -26.50
N ARG A 564 24.94 8.23 -26.98
CA ARG A 564 24.55 9.34 -27.87
C ARG A 564 24.81 10.70 -27.23
N LEU A 565 24.37 10.88 -25.98
CA LEU A 565 24.61 12.12 -25.23
C LEU A 565 26.09 12.38 -24.98
N LEU A 566 26.90 11.35 -24.71
CA LEU A 566 28.34 11.52 -24.53
C LEU A 566 29.07 11.93 -25.82
N ASN A 567 28.57 11.52 -26.98
CA ASN A 567 29.08 12.00 -28.27
C ASN A 567 28.74 13.48 -28.50
N GLU A 568 27.68 13.99 -27.88
CA GLU A 568 27.30 15.41 -27.95
C GLU A 568 28.15 16.30 -27.03
N ALA A 569 28.90 15.74 -26.07
CA ALA A 569 29.66 16.49 -25.08
C ALA A 569 30.71 17.44 -25.69
N GLU A 570 31.25 17.12 -26.87
CA GLU A 570 32.18 18.00 -27.60
C GLU A 570 31.49 19.27 -28.12
N PHE A 571 30.21 19.18 -28.47
CA PHE A 571 29.43 20.29 -29.04
C PHE A 571 28.81 21.20 -27.97
N PHE A 572 28.67 20.70 -26.74
CA PHE A 572 28.13 21.45 -25.60
C PHE A 572 29.16 21.52 -24.46
N PRO A 573 30.27 22.27 -24.63
CA PRO A 573 31.31 22.39 -23.61
C PRO A 573 30.79 23.22 -22.42
N GLY A 574 30.32 22.51 -21.39
CA GLY A 574 29.76 23.08 -20.17
C GLY A 574 28.85 22.08 -19.46
N GLY A 575 28.67 22.24 -18.15
CA GLY A 575 27.75 21.39 -17.37
C GLY A 575 28.40 20.14 -16.75
N SER A 576 27.56 19.15 -16.41
CA SER A 576 27.91 18.03 -15.52
C SER A 576 28.46 16.79 -16.26
N TRP A 577 29.21 16.99 -17.33
CA TRP A 577 29.78 15.88 -18.12
C TRP A 577 30.86 15.12 -17.34
N PRO A 578 31.07 13.82 -17.63
CA PRO A 578 32.20 13.10 -17.05
C PRO A 578 33.53 13.66 -17.60
N PRO A 579 34.63 13.57 -16.83
CA PRO A 579 35.92 14.14 -17.24
C PRO A 579 36.46 13.59 -18.58
N HIS A 580 36.12 12.34 -18.91
CA HIS A 580 36.50 11.67 -20.15
C HIS A 580 35.28 11.04 -20.83
N PRO A 581 34.50 11.80 -21.62
CA PRO A 581 33.27 11.31 -22.24
C PRO A 581 33.47 10.10 -23.14
N ALA A 582 34.49 10.10 -24.00
CA ALA A 582 34.79 8.97 -24.89
C ALA A 582 35.14 7.68 -24.13
N ARG A 583 35.91 7.78 -23.04
CA ARG A 583 36.20 6.66 -22.15
C ARG A 583 34.93 6.13 -21.49
N THR A 584 34.08 7.03 -21.01
CA THR A 584 32.82 6.66 -20.34
C THR A 584 31.85 6.01 -21.33
N ALA A 585 31.79 6.49 -22.57
CA ALA A 585 30.98 5.89 -23.63
C ALA A 585 31.46 4.47 -23.96
N PHE A 586 32.77 4.26 -24.03
CA PHE A 586 33.34 2.92 -24.18
C PHE A 586 32.95 2.00 -23.01
N GLU A 587 33.11 2.45 -21.77
CA GLU A 587 32.73 1.67 -20.58
C GLU A 587 31.24 1.31 -20.56
N LEU A 588 30.37 2.21 -21.01
CA LEU A 588 28.93 1.96 -21.16
C LEU A 588 28.63 0.91 -22.25
N VAL A 589 29.31 0.96 -23.40
CA VAL A 589 29.16 -0.02 -24.47
C VAL A 589 29.60 -1.40 -24.00
N GLU A 590 30.73 -1.49 -23.30
CA GLU A 590 31.20 -2.76 -22.72
C GLU A 590 30.22 -3.28 -21.66
N GLN A 591 29.67 -2.40 -20.81
CA GLN A 591 28.61 -2.76 -19.86
C GLN A 591 27.36 -3.32 -20.54
N ALA A 592 26.91 -2.69 -21.63
CA ALA A 592 25.71 -3.11 -22.36
C ALA A 592 25.89 -4.47 -23.04
N ARG A 593 27.05 -4.71 -23.68
CA ARG A 593 27.28 -5.91 -24.50
C ARG A 593 27.73 -7.11 -23.70
N ALA A 594 28.67 -6.91 -22.78
CA ALA A 594 29.43 -8.02 -22.22
C ALA A 594 28.69 -8.68 -21.06
N ARG A 595 27.94 -7.94 -20.25
CA ARG A 595 27.50 -8.39 -18.93
C ARG A 595 26.76 -9.73 -18.90
N SER A 596 25.72 -9.91 -19.71
CA SER A 596 24.99 -11.20 -19.79
C SER A 596 25.85 -12.33 -20.38
N MET A 597 26.70 -12.03 -21.36
CA MET A 597 27.63 -13.00 -21.95
C MET A 597 28.73 -13.39 -20.97
N LEU A 598 29.20 -12.45 -20.14
CA LEU A 598 30.20 -12.67 -19.10
C LEU A 598 29.64 -13.53 -17.97
N GLU A 599 28.38 -13.32 -17.57
CA GLU A 599 27.71 -14.21 -16.60
C GLU A 599 27.62 -15.64 -17.16
N LEU A 600 27.25 -15.81 -18.44
CA LEU A 600 27.22 -17.11 -19.12
C LEU A 600 28.62 -17.73 -19.29
N LEU A 601 29.65 -16.91 -19.53
CA LEU A 601 31.02 -17.38 -19.61
C LEU A 601 31.52 -17.82 -18.24
N GLY A 602 31.23 -17.04 -17.19
CA GLY A 602 31.57 -17.36 -15.81
C GLY A 602 30.92 -18.64 -15.31
N THR A 603 29.75 -19.05 -15.85
CA THR A 603 29.17 -20.36 -15.54
C THR A 603 29.85 -21.52 -16.25
N ALA A 604 30.52 -21.27 -17.38
CA ALA A 604 31.22 -22.28 -18.17
C ALA A 604 32.71 -22.45 -17.81
N LEU A 605 33.30 -21.49 -17.09
CA LEU A 605 34.71 -21.51 -16.71
C LEU A 605 35.00 -22.50 -15.58
N ASP A 606 36.17 -23.13 -15.69
CA ASP A 606 36.73 -23.90 -14.59
C ASP A 606 37.10 -22.96 -13.43
N PRO A 607 36.81 -23.36 -12.18
CA PRO A 607 37.20 -22.60 -11.00
C PRO A 607 38.73 -22.52 -10.86
N PRO A 608 39.26 -21.44 -10.28
CA PRO A 608 40.71 -21.22 -10.16
C PRO A 608 41.38 -22.35 -9.39
N ALA A 609 42.51 -22.82 -9.92
CA ALA A 609 43.22 -23.98 -9.39
C ALA A 609 44.31 -23.54 -8.39
N GLY A 610 44.29 -24.11 -7.19
CA GLY A 610 45.38 -23.90 -6.24
C GLY A 610 44.98 -24.05 -4.77
N PRO A 611 45.95 -24.23 -3.86
CA PRO A 611 45.68 -24.43 -2.43
C PRO A 611 44.97 -23.23 -1.78
N SER A 612 45.26 -22.01 -2.26
CA SER A 612 44.64 -20.76 -1.79
C SER A 612 43.15 -20.65 -2.15
N TYR A 613 42.73 -21.28 -3.25
CA TYR A 613 41.35 -21.19 -3.76
C TYR A 613 40.49 -22.40 -3.37
N ALA A 614 41.09 -23.57 -3.15
CA ALA A 614 40.39 -24.85 -2.97
C ALA A 614 39.23 -24.82 -1.96
N ARG A 615 39.40 -24.11 -0.83
CA ARG A 615 38.32 -23.98 0.18
C ARG A 615 37.18 -23.09 -0.29
N LEU A 616 37.49 -22.03 -1.04
CA LEU A 616 36.49 -21.08 -1.54
C LEU A 616 35.71 -21.66 -2.72
N THR A 617 36.39 -22.38 -3.62
CA THR A 617 35.74 -23.08 -4.74
C THR A 617 34.88 -24.26 -4.27
N ALA A 618 35.29 -24.98 -3.21
CA ALA A 618 34.42 -25.98 -2.57
C ALA A 618 33.17 -25.34 -1.95
N ALA A 619 33.31 -24.22 -1.23
CA ALA A 619 32.18 -23.49 -0.66
C ALA A 619 31.24 -22.93 -1.74
N GLU A 620 31.78 -22.45 -2.85
CA GLU A 620 30.99 -22.05 -4.02
C GLU A 620 30.19 -23.25 -4.55
N GLY A 621 30.83 -24.40 -4.76
CA GLY A 621 30.16 -25.61 -5.26
C GLY A 621 29.02 -26.07 -4.34
N GLU A 622 29.21 -26.04 -3.02
CA GLU A 622 28.16 -26.35 -2.04
C GLU A 622 26.98 -25.37 -2.13
N LEU A 623 27.26 -24.07 -2.27
CA LEU A 623 26.25 -23.04 -2.39
C LEU A 623 25.51 -23.08 -3.73
N LEU A 624 26.18 -23.41 -4.83
CA LEU A 624 25.54 -23.63 -6.13
C LEU A 624 24.62 -24.87 -6.09
N ALA A 625 25.05 -25.95 -5.45
CA ALA A 625 24.20 -27.13 -5.24
C ALA A 625 23.03 -26.85 -4.27
N GLU A 626 23.21 -25.98 -3.28
CA GLU A 626 22.11 -25.47 -2.47
C GLU A 626 21.17 -24.59 -3.30
N TRP A 627 21.70 -23.68 -4.13
CA TRP A 627 20.91 -22.82 -5.02
C TRP A 627 19.96 -23.64 -5.88
N SER A 628 20.46 -24.65 -6.61
CA SER A 628 19.62 -25.49 -7.48
C SER A 628 18.50 -26.19 -6.71
N ARG A 629 18.79 -26.74 -5.52
CA ARG A 629 17.76 -27.39 -4.67
C ARG A 629 16.71 -26.40 -4.18
N VAL A 630 17.12 -25.18 -3.86
CA VAL A 630 16.22 -24.15 -3.35
C VAL A 630 15.40 -23.54 -4.48
N GLU A 631 15.98 -23.37 -5.66
CA GLU A 631 15.30 -22.94 -6.89
C GLU A 631 14.18 -23.92 -7.26
N GLU A 632 14.45 -25.24 -7.23
CA GLU A 632 13.43 -26.27 -7.44
C GLU A 632 12.29 -26.20 -6.41
N SER A 633 12.58 -25.79 -5.18
CA SER A 633 11.58 -25.64 -4.12
C SER A 633 10.78 -24.34 -4.21
N GLY A 634 11.27 -23.34 -4.94
CA GLY A 634 10.67 -21.99 -5.01
C GLY A 634 10.82 -21.16 -3.72
N ASP A 635 11.69 -21.54 -2.78
CA ASP A 635 11.90 -20.79 -1.54
C ASP A 635 12.81 -19.57 -1.77
N THR A 636 12.19 -18.49 -2.27
CA THR A 636 12.84 -17.23 -2.64
C THR A 636 13.61 -16.55 -1.50
N ALA A 637 13.15 -16.67 -0.24
CA ALA A 637 13.86 -16.13 0.91
C ALA A 637 15.19 -16.86 1.13
N ARG A 638 15.17 -18.18 1.01
CA ARG A 638 16.38 -18.99 1.08
C ARG A 638 17.28 -18.79 -0.14
N MET A 639 16.72 -18.62 -1.34
CA MET A 639 17.50 -18.27 -2.54
C MET A 639 18.31 -16.98 -2.31
N ARG A 640 17.68 -15.93 -1.76
CA ARG A 640 18.39 -14.69 -1.38
C ARG A 640 19.55 -14.95 -0.42
N SER A 641 19.33 -15.73 0.62
CA SER A 641 20.39 -16.10 1.57
C SER A 641 21.54 -16.89 0.91
N VAL A 642 21.24 -17.78 -0.04
CA VAL A 642 22.27 -18.48 -0.84
C VAL A 642 23.04 -17.49 -1.71
N ARG A 643 22.36 -16.56 -2.39
CA ARG A 643 23.00 -15.55 -3.25
C ARG A 643 23.94 -14.64 -2.46
N ASP A 644 23.50 -14.14 -1.31
CA ASP A 644 24.32 -13.23 -0.50
C ASP A 644 25.61 -13.94 -0.05
N ARG A 645 25.51 -15.22 0.32
CA ARG A 645 26.66 -16.08 0.62
C ARG A 645 27.56 -16.34 -0.59
N LEU A 646 26.99 -16.55 -1.79
CA LEU A 646 27.76 -16.67 -3.04
C LEU A 646 28.52 -15.37 -3.34
N GLY A 647 27.88 -14.22 -3.19
CA GLY A 647 28.51 -12.91 -3.36
C GLY A 647 29.70 -12.70 -2.43
N ASP A 648 29.59 -13.15 -1.17
CA ASP A 648 30.67 -13.17 -0.21
C ASP A 648 31.81 -14.12 -0.60
N VAL A 649 31.50 -15.32 -1.09
CA VAL A 649 32.52 -16.26 -1.59
C VAL A 649 33.27 -15.69 -2.79
N TRP A 650 32.57 -15.11 -3.76
CA TRP A 650 33.20 -14.45 -4.92
C TRP A 650 34.06 -13.26 -4.51
N ARG A 651 33.67 -12.51 -3.49
CA ARG A 651 34.49 -11.40 -2.97
C ARG A 651 35.80 -11.91 -2.40
N ARG A 652 35.74 -12.99 -1.63
CA ARG A 652 36.91 -13.64 -1.06
C ARG A 652 37.79 -14.32 -2.11
N LEU A 653 37.21 -14.84 -3.19
CA LEU A 653 37.97 -15.35 -4.35
C LEU A 653 38.73 -14.22 -5.03
N ALA A 654 38.10 -13.06 -5.23
CA ALA A 654 38.76 -11.89 -5.80
C ALA A 654 39.92 -11.36 -4.94
N GLU A 655 39.76 -11.36 -3.62
CA GLU A 655 40.81 -10.95 -2.68
C GLU A 655 41.97 -11.96 -2.60
N ALA A 656 41.77 -13.21 -2.99
CA ALA A 656 42.77 -14.28 -2.86
C ALA A 656 43.87 -14.23 -3.95
N GLY A 657 43.61 -13.58 -5.09
CA GLY A 657 44.59 -13.42 -6.16
C GLY A 657 44.00 -13.02 -7.51
N PRO A 658 44.85 -12.73 -8.52
CA PRO A 658 44.41 -12.23 -9.83
C PRO A 658 43.51 -13.22 -10.59
N GLU A 659 43.82 -14.52 -10.53
CA GLU A 659 43.01 -15.58 -11.15
C GLU A 659 41.62 -15.68 -10.49
N GLY A 660 41.58 -15.58 -9.15
CA GLY A 660 40.32 -15.52 -8.41
C GLY A 660 39.53 -14.24 -8.68
N ALA A 661 40.19 -13.11 -8.93
CA ALA A 661 39.56 -11.85 -9.31
C ALA A 661 38.94 -11.91 -10.70
N GLU A 662 39.65 -12.46 -11.68
CA GLU A 662 39.12 -12.69 -13.04
C GLU A 662 37.92 -13.65 -13.00
N TYR A 663 38.05 -14.77 -12.30
CA TYR A 663 36.95 -15.72 -12.14
C TYR A 663 35.72 -15.09 -11.46
N ALA A 664 35.91 -14.37 -10.35
CA ALA A 664 34.83 -13.70 -9.64
C ALA A 664 34.18 -12.57 -10.47
N GLN A 665 34.98 -11.83 -11.23
CA GLN A 665 34.52 -10.80 -12.17
C GLN A 665 33.57 -11.41 -13.21
N LEU A 666 33.97 -12.53 -13.81
CA LEU A 666 33.17 -13.25 -14.82
C LEU A 666 31.89 -13.83 -14.19
N ARG A 667 31.99 -14.45 -13.01
CA ARG A 667 30.82 -14.94 -12.25
C ARG A 667 29.79 -13.85 -11.94
N ARG A 668 30.22 -12.60 -11.74
CA ARG A 668 29.35 -11.44 -11.50
C ARG A 668 28.89 -10.72 -12.76
N GLY A 669 29.41 -11.09 -13.93
CA GLY A 669 29.20 -10.36 -15.17
C GLY A 669 29.76 -8.95 -15.12
N GLU A 670 30.85 -8.71 -14.39
CA GLU A 670 31.47 -7.39 -14.32
C GLU A 670 32.36 -7.19 -15.56
N PRO A 671 32.02 -6.27 -16.48
CA PRO A 671 32.81 -6.05 -17.70
C PRO A 671 34.20 -5.51 -17.38
N ALA A 672 35.16 -5.81 -18.26
CA ALA A 672 36.49 -5.22 -18.20
C ALA A 672 36.42 -3.70 -18.42
N GLY A 673 37.17 -2.94 -17.63
CA GLY A 673 37.24 -1.49 -17.77
C GLY A 673 38.07 -1.04 -18.97
N TYR A 674 37.96 0.23 -19.35
CA TYR A 674 38.76 0.82 -20.42
C TYR A 674 40.27 0.61 -20.22
N ASP A 675 40.77 0.79 -18.99
CA ASP A 675 42.19 0.60 -18.69
C ASP A 675 42.62 -0.88 -18.76
N ASP A 676 41.71 -1.82 -18.51
CA ASP A 676 41.99 -3.25 -18.64
C ASP A 676 42.17 -3.62 -20.11
N ILE A 677 41.23 -3.18 -20.96
CA ILE A 677 41.28 -3.42 -22.40
C ILE A 677 42.47 -2.68 -23.02
N ARG A 678 42.74 -1.44 -22.61
CA ARG A 678 43.92 -0.70 -23.08
C ARG A 678 45.22 -1.40 -22.70
N ARG A 679 45.32 -1.96 -21.48
CA ARG A 679 46.48 -2.76 -21.07
C ARG A 679 46.62 -4.05 -21.88
N LEU A 680 45.51 -4.74 -22.14
CA LEU A 680 45.50 -5.94 -23.00
C LEU A 680 45.96 -5.63 -24.42
N LEU A 681 45.50 -4.53 -25.01
CA LEU A 681 45.90 -4.10 -26.36
C LEU A 681 47.33 -3.56 -26.42
N ALA A 682 47.82 -2.99 -25.31
CA ALA A 682 49.19 -2.48 -25.20
C ALA A 682 50.21 -3.57 -24.85
N ALA A 683 49.77 -4.74 -24.39
CA ALA A 683 50.65 -5.88 -24.18
C ALA A 683 51.21 -6.32 -25.55
N PRO A 684 52.53 -6.23 -25.79
CA PRO A 684 53.11 -6.71 -27.04
C PRO A 684 52.81 -8.21 -27.16
N GLY A 685 52.19 -8.61 -28.27
CA GLY A 685 51.49 -9.88 -28.43
C GLY A 685 52.17 -11.07 -27.75
N GLY A 686 51.42 -11.75 -26.88
CA GLY A 686 51.68 -13.16 -26.59
C GLY A 686 51.71 -13.91 -27.91
N GLU A 687 52.87 -14.50 -28.22
CA GLU A 687 53.15 -15.41 -29.31
C GLU A 687 52.32 -15.20 -30.58
N ALA A 688 52.91 -14.45 -31.53
CA ALA A 688 52.61 -14.69 -32.92
C ALA A 688 52.77 -16.20 -33.17
N ALA A 689 51.63 -16.90 -33.31
CA ALA A 689 51.57 -18.22 -33.89
C ALA A 689 52.42 -18.16 -35.15
N THR A 690 53.60 -18.75 -35.08
CA THR A 690 54.49 -18.84 -36.22
C THR A 690 53.68 -19.59 -37.27
N PRO A 691 53.36 -18.98 -38.43
CA PRO A 691 52.67 -19.72 -39.47
C PRO A 691 53.52 -20.97 -39.75
N PRO A 692 52.93 -22.17 -39.84
CA PRO A 692 53.70 -23.37 -40.13
C PRO A 692 54.49 -23.09 -41.42
N GLY A 693 55.82 -23.13 -41.30
CA GLY A 693 56.71 -22.87 -42.41
C GLY A 693 56.33 -23.77 -43.59
N PRO A 694 56.46 -23.28 -44.84
CA PRO A 694 56.14 -24.09 -46.01
C PRO A 694 56.93 -25.39 -45.95
N ALA A 695 56.21 -26.51 -45.95
CA ALA A 695 56.79 -27.83 -46.09
C ALA A 695 57.55 -27.86 -47.43
N HIS A 696 58.89 -27.94 -47.35
CA HIS A 696 59.70 -28.25 -48.50
C HIS A 696 59.40 -29.69 -48.95
N ALA A 697 58.94 -29.81 -50.20
CA ALA A 697 59.00 -31.03 -50.99
C ALA A 697 60.45 -31.27 -51.48
#